data_AF-A0A1V1P8J8-F1
#
_entry.id   AF-A0A1V1P8J8-F1
#
_cell.length_a   1.000
_cell.length_b   1.000
_cell.length_c   1.000
_cell.angle_alpha   90.00
_cell.angle_beta   90.00
_cell.angle_gamma   90.00
#
_symmetry.space_group_name_H-M   'P 1'
#
loop_
_entity.id
_entity.type
_entity.pdbx_description
1 polymer ?
#
loop_
_entity_poly.entity_id
_entity_poly.type
_entity_poly.pdbx_seq_one_letter_code
_entity_poly.pdbx_strand_id
1 'polypeptide(L)'
;MNFIADFHIHSHFSRATAKNLDLPHIYKEAQIKGITLIGTGDFTHPGWFAALSESLVPAEPGLYALKPELAKTVESQIPQSCRSPVRFILTVEISNIYKKNGRTRKNHNLLFMPDLEAVNTLNTQLDRIGNIHSDGRPILGLDAHHLLDMTLNAHERGFLIPAHIWTPWFSMLGSKSGFDTLTECFDDLSDYIFAVETGLSSDPPMNRRVSFLDHLTLVSNSDAHSPDKLGREANLFNTHLSYDAIYDAMKSGNGFDGTIEFYPEEGKYHLDGHRKCDIRFTPEESQTNNGLCPTCGKPLTLGVLYRVNELADRLEQDVDSPHFESLIPLKEILSEILQKGPKTKTVAKHYQTAIEQLGSEFHILRHCPLETIETAHIPLLAEAIKRLRSGHVHLSGGYDGEFGTVRVFEQSEIETIKGQQSLFHMGTRKQKPRQPPKNQVVKKRQFVFNEIQNHTITLNSAQQSVVSSRDHHLIIIAGPGTGKTRTITTRIASLITDHQVPPHNILAVTFTQKAAMEMKHRLLQDFNQQQSLPMVATFHALCLYILENELPESQSFRILNETEQDFCVTIARNNCVETKLPSKKQCKKWIETAKQQCLSPNDDLSSISNDLSFKTVYQAYTDVLKEYQSMDFEDILFQTIQLFQKIKPFEKNGVNSFPIFLWMNIRISIIVSIH
;
A
#
# COMPACT_ATOMS: atom_id res chain seq x y z
N MET A 1 26.35 -19.63 10.30
CA MET A 1 26.64 -18.19 10.52
C MET A 1 25.32 -17.54 10.85
N ASN A 2 25.25 -16.74 11.91
CA ASN A 2 24.00 -16.11 12.31
C ASN A 2 23.77 -14.84 11.50
N PHE A 3 22.60 -14.71 10.88
CA PHE A 3 22.23 -13.51 10.14
C PHE A 3 20.71 -13.27 10.15
N ILE A 4 20.32 -12.01 9.92
CA ILE A 4 18.93 -11.57 9.85
C ILE A 4 18.55 -11.36 8.39
N ALA A 5 17.38 -11.88 7.99
CA ALA A 5 16.86 -11.74 6.64
C ALA A 5 15.43 -11.20 6.60
N ASP A 6 15.13 -10.31 5.66
CA ASP A 6 13.79 -9.77 5.41
C ASP A 6 13.48 -9.91 3.91
N PHE A 7 12.61 -10.84 3.54
CA PHE A 7 12.43 -11.26 2.14
C PHE A 7 11.31 -10.54 1.41
N HIS A 8 10.35 -9.98 2.14
CA HIS A 8 9.17 -9.35 1.58
C HIS A 8 9.26 -7.84 1.75
N ILE A 9 9.68 -7.18 0.69
CA ILE A 9 9.69 -5.72 0.59
C ILE A 9 9.15 -5.32 -0.77
N HIS A 10 8.85 -4.04 -0.93
CA HIS A 10 8.54 -3.46 -2.23
C HIS A 10 9.61 -2.50 -2.71
N SER A 11 9.45 -2.04 -3.95
CA SER A 11 10.20 -0.96 -4.56
C SER A 11 9.30 0.28 -4.71
N HIS A 12 9.93 1.38 -5.14
CA HIS A 12 9.21 2.60 -5.54
C HIS A 12 8.31 2.44 -6.78
N PHE A 13 8.31 1.28 -7.45
CA PHE A 13 7.38 0.95 -8.53
C PHE A 13 6.05 0.37 -8.04
N SER A 14 5.99 -0.10 -6.79
CA SER A 14 4.74 -0.54 -6.18
C SER A 14 3.83 0.62 -5.78
N ARG A 15 2.52 0.37 -5.74
CA ARG A 15 1.56 1.35 -5.22
C ARG A 15 1.76 1.64 -3.74
N ALA A 16 1.51 2.90 -3.35
CA ALA A 16 1.55 3.37 -1.97
C ALA A 16 2.90 3.17 -1.26
N THR A 17 3.99 3.03 -2.02
CA THR A 17 5.36 2.97 -1.48
C THR A 17 6.06 4.33 -1.53
N ALA A 18 7.08 4.48 -0.70
CA ALA A 18 7.91 5.67 -0.69
C ALA A 18 8.78 5.75 -1.95
N LYS A 19 8.95 6.97 -2.50
CA LYS A 19 9.77 7.20 -3.71
C LYS A 19 11.24 6.84 -3.54
N ASN A 20 11.74 6.86 -2.30
CA ASN A 20 13.11 6.51 -1.95
C ASN A 20 13.25 5.04 -1.54
N LEU A 21 12.30 4.19 -1.91
CA LEU A 21 12.43 2.74 -1.80
C LEU A 21 13.16 2.21 -3.04
N ASP A 22 14.43 2.62 -3.15
CA ASP A 22 15.38 2.27 -4.20
C ASP A 22 16.58 1.47 -3.61
N LEU A 23 17.37 0.82 -4.46
CA LEU A 23 18.44 -0.09 -4.00
C LEU A 23 19.47 0.59 -3.06
N PRO A 24 20.00 1.80 -3.34
CA PRO A 24 20.88 2.49 -2.40
C PRO A 24 20.24 2.76 -1.03
N HIS A 25 18.99 3.20 -0.98
CA HIS A 25 18.32 3.48 0.29
C HIS A 25 17.94 2.21 1.04
N ILE A 26 17.55 1.14 0.34
CA ILE A 26 17.33 -0.19 0.93
C ILE A 26 18.64 -0.71 1.54
N TYR A 27 19.76 -0.64 0.80
CA TYR A 27 21.09 -1.03 1.27
C TYR A 27 21.54 -0.24 2.51
N LYS A 28 21.29 1.07 2.52
CA LYS A 28 21.61 1.95 3.65
C LYS A 28 20.83 1.56 4.90
N GLU A 29 19.52 1.42 4.75
CA GLU A 29 18.63 1.20 5.88
C GLU A 29 18.74 -0.24 6.41
N ALA A 30 19.00 -1.23 5.55
CA ALA A 30 19.34 -2.59 5.98
C ALA A 30 20.54 -2.62 6.94
N GLN A 31 21.60 -1.83 6.68
CA GLN A 31 22.74 -1.71 7.61
C GLN A 31 22.35 -1.04 8.93
N ILE A 32 21.59 0.06 8.87
CA ILE A 32 21.09 0.75 10.08
C ILE A 32 20.24 -0.20 10.93
N LYS A 33 19.40 -1.02 10.30
CA LYS A 33 18.59 -2.03 10.98
C LYS A 33 19.42 -3.22 11.47
N GLY A 34 20.48 -3.59 10.76
CA GLY A 34 21.27 -4.79 11.03
C GLY A 34 20.81 -6.02 10.24
N ILE A 35 20.13 -5.81 9.12
CA ILE A 35 19.69 -6.86 8.19
C ILE A 35 20.86 -7.22 7.27
N THR A 36 21.23 -8.49 7.22
CA THR A 36 22.33 -8.98 6.38
C THR A 36 21.85 -9.36 4.99
N LEU A 37 20.64 -9.91 4.89
CA LEU A 37 20.06 -10.37 3.64
C LEU A 37 18.67 -9.76 3.44
N ILE A 38 18.42 -9.18 2.27
CA ILE A 38 17.16 -8.52 1.98
C ILE A 38 16.59 -8.97 0.65
N GLY A 39 15.28 -9.17 0.58
CA GLY A 39 14.57 -9.39 -0.67
C GLY A 39 14.72 -8.18 -1.59
N THR A 40 14.74 -8.39 -2.90
CA THR A 40 14.71 -7.28 -3.85
C THR A 40 13.34 -6.62 -3.92
N GLY A 41 12.28 -7.40 -3.70
CA GLY A 41 10.93 -7.02 -4.08
C GLY A 41 10.76 -6.86 -5.60
N ASP A 42 9.52 -6.91 -6.06
CA ASP A 42 9.06 -6.35 -7.34
C ASP A 42 9.86 -6.75 -8.61
N PHE A 43 10.58 -7.88 -8.63
CA PHE A 43 11.47 -8.21 -9.76
C PHE A 43 10.73 -8.45 -11.09
N THR A 44 9.40 -8.53 -11.06
CA THR A 44 8.55 -8.68 -12.26
C THR A 44 8.36 -7.36 -12.99
N HIS A 45 8.47 -6.23 -12.29
CA HIS A 45 8.34 -4.93 -12.92
C HIS A 45 9.56 -4.64 -13.81
N PRO A 46 9.41 -4.44 -15.13
CA PRO A 46 10.54 -4.36 -16.05
C PRO A 46 11.52 -3.22 -15.72
N GLY A 47 10.99 -2.07 -15.29
CA GLY A 47 11.83 -0.94 -14.85
C GLY A 47 12.63 -1.24 -13.58
N TRP A 48 12.10 -2.10 -12.70
CA TRP A 48 12.82 -2.52 -11.49
C TRP A 48 13.82 -3.62 -11.84
N PHE A 49 13.41 -4.61 -12.63
CA PHE A 49 14.29 -5.67 -13.12
C PHE A 49 15.52 -5.14 -13.87
N ALA A 50 15.34 -4.12 -14.71
CA ALA A 50 16.45 -3.41 -15.33
C ALA A 50 17.36 -2.75 -14.29
N ALA A 51 16.80 -2.05 -13.30
CA ALA A 51 17.57 -1.46 -12.21
C ALA A 51 18.33 -2.50 -11.39
N LEU A 52 17.72 -3.66 -11.10
CA LEU A 52 18.38 -4.79 -10.43
C LEU A 52 19.57 -5.28 -11.25
N SER A 53 19.36 -5.55 -12.55
CA SER A 53 20.40 -6.03 -13.47
C SER A 53 21.56 -5.04 -13.64
N GLU A 54 21.26 -3.74 -13.63
CA GLU A 54 22.26 -2.69 -13.76
C GLU A 54 22.99 -2.37 -12.46
N SER A 55 22.35 -2.54 -11.30
CA SER A 55 22.85 -2.06 -10.01
C SER A 55 23.45 -3.15 -9.13
N LEU A 56 23.11 -4.41 -9.37
CA LEU A 56 23.56 -5.54 -8.57
C LEU A 56 24.67 -6.32 -9.27
N VAL A 57 25.54 -6.95 -8.48
CA VAL A 57 26.59 -7.87 -8.93
C VAL A 57 26.54 -9.16 -8.10
N PRO A 58 26.87 -10.33 -8.66
CA PRO A 58 26.96 -11.57 -7.89
C PRO A 58 27.93 -11.43 -6.71
N ALA A 59 27.57 -11.99 -5.55
CA ALA A 59 28.38 -11.94 -4.33
C ALA A 59 28.66 -13.33 -3.75
N GLU A 60 27.62 -14.03 -3.33
CA GLU A 60 27.64 -15.45 -2.94
C GLU A 60 26.72 -16.24 -3.89
N PRO A 61 26.77 -17.59 -3.94
CA PRO A 61 25.92 -18.36 -4.86
C PRO A 61 24.44 -18.02 -4.72
N GLY A 62 23.85 -17.51 -5.81
CA GLY A 62 22.45 -17.06 -5.87
C GLY A 62 22.13 -15.76 -5.12
N LEU A 63 23.13 -15.06 -4.58
CA LEU A 63 22.97 -13.80 -3.85
C LEU A 63 23.74 -12.66 -4.53
N TYR A 64 23.27 -11.45 -4.31
CA TYR A 64 23.77 -10.26 -4.99
C TYR A 64 24.22 -9.18 -4.00
N ALA A 65 25.17 -8.34 -4.40
CA ALA A 65 25.56 -7.14 -3.68
C ALA A 65 25.29 -5.90 -4.53
N LEU A 66 25.03 -4.77 -3.87
CA LEU A 66 24.95 -3.48 -4.54
C LEU A 66 26.34 -3.10 -5.08
N LYS A 67 26.40 -2.62 -6.33
CA LYS A 67 27.65 -2.15 -6.94
C LYS A 67 28.36 -1.11 -6.05
N PRO A 68 29.69 -1.20 -5.87
CA PRO A 68 30.43 -0.33 -4.96
C PRO A 68 30.24 1.17 -5.21
N GLU A 69 30.12 1.59 -6.46
CA GLU A 69 29.87 2.98 -6.85
C GLU A 69 28.50 3.50 -6.37
N LEU A 70 27.47 2.64 -6.37
CA LEU A 70 26.14 2.97 -5.87
C LEU A 70 26.12 2.95 -4.34
N ALA A 71 26.76 1.96 -3.72
CA ALA A 71 26.89 1.88 -2.26
C ALA A 71 27.57 3.12 -1.67
N LYS A 72 28.60 3.66 -2.34
CA LYS A 72 29.30 4.89 -1.93
C LYS A 72 28.40 6.13 -1.87
N THR A 73 27.32 6.18 -2.65
CA THR A 73 26.40 7.35 -2.68
C THR A 73 25.66 7.56 -1.36
N VAL A 74 25.51 6.50 -0.57
CA VAL A 74 24.78 6.50 0.71
C VAL A 74 25.67 6.22 1.92
N GLU A 75 26.91 5.79 1.71
CA GLU A 75 27.84 5.37 2.77
C GLU A 75 28.07 6.45 3.84
N SER A 76 28.13 7.73 3.45
CA SER A 76 28.31 8.85 4.40
C SER A 76 27.12 9.05 5.34
N GLN A 77 25.96 8.46 5.03
CA GLN A 77 24.75 8.50 5.85
C GLN A 77 24.65 7.30 6.80
N ILE A 78 25.57 6.34 6.70
CA ILE A 78 25.58 5.12 7.52
C ILE A 78 26.60 5.30 8.64
N PRO A 79 26.17 5.27 9.92
CA PRO A 79 27.09 5.28 11.05
C PRO A 79 28.11 4.15 10.93
N GLN A 80 29.37 4.43 11.26
CA GLN A 80 30.44 3.42 11.17
C GLN A 80 30.12 2.16 12.00
N SER A 81 29.47 2.34 13.14
CA SER A 81 28.97 1.29 14.04
C SER A 81 27.93 0.35 13.40
N CYS A 82 27.26 0.78 12.33
CA CYS A 82 26.21 0.01 11.64
C CYS A 82 26.70 -0.63 10.34
N ARG A 83 27.89 -0.26 9.84
CA ARG A 83 28.35 -0.70 8.52
C ARG A 83 28.60 -2.19 8.51
N SER A 84 27.91 -2.89 7.62
CA SER A 84 28.04 -4.32 7.43
C SER A 84 27.72 -4.68 5.97
N PRO A 85 28.26 -5.80 5.45
CA PRO A 85 27.89 -6.27 4.13
C PRO A 85 26.40 -6.64 4.10
N VAL A 86 25.68 -6.12 3.10
CA VAL A 86 24.29 -6.49 2.80
C VAL A 86 24.25 -7.27 1.50
N ARG A 87 23.41 -8.29 1.46
CA ARG A 87 23.11 -9.10 0.28
C ARG A 87 21.65 -8.97 -0.12
N PHE A 88 21.40 -9.14 -1.40
CA PHE A 88 20.08 -9.16 -2.00
C PHE A 88 19.77 -10.57 -2.50
N ILE A 89 18.55 -11.02 -2.23
CA ILE A 89 17.96 -12.24 -2.81
C ILE A 89 16.76 -11.83 -3.67
N LEU A 90 16.61 -12.46 -4.83
CA LEU A 90 15.59 -12.07 -5.81
C LEU A 90 14.21 -12.56 -5.33
N THR A 91 13.37 -11.61 -4.93
CA THR A 91 12.00 -11.86 -4.47
C THR A 91 10.97 -10.96 -5.17
N VAL A 92 9.74 -11.45 -5.29
CA VAL A 92 8.60 -10.65 -5.75
C VAL A 92 7.31 -11.12 -5.10
N GLU A 93 6.43 -10.18 -4.79
CA GLU A 93 5.04 -10.49 -4.42
C GLU A 93 4.14 -10.37 -5.66
N ILE A 94 3.24 -11.33 -5.83
CA ILE A 94 2.19 -11.29 -6.87
C ILE A 94 0.82 -11.34 -6.21
N SER A 95 -0.08 -10.45 -6.64
CA SER A 95 -1.46 -10.41 -6.18
C SER A 95 -2.35 -11.20 -7.13
N ASN A 96 -2.84 -12.36 -6.67
CA ASN A 96 -3.70 -13.24 -7.45
C ASN A 96 -5.18 -12.94 -7.15
N ILE A 97 -5.96 -12.65 -8.19
CA ILE A 97 -7.42 -12.44 -8.09
C ILE A 97 -8.14 -13.28 -9.13
N TYR A 98 -8.76 -14.38 -8.70
CA TYR A 98 -9.35 -15.38 -9.60
C TYR A 98 -10.59 -16.02 -8.98
N LYS A 99 -11.31 -16.83 -9.76
CA LYS A 99 -12.44 -17.62 -9.25
C LYS A 99 -12.02 -19.06 -9.03
N LYS A 100 -12.26 -19.61 -7.84
CA LYS A 100 -12.04 -21.01 -7.51
C LYS A 100 -13.13 -21.47 -6.53
N ASN A 101 -13.66 -22.68 -6.70
CA ASN A 101 -14.73 -23.24 -5.88
C ASN A 101 -15.95 -22.31 -5.72
N GLY A 102 -16.36 -21.65 -6.82
CA GLY A 102 -17.53 -20.76 -6.87
C GLY A 102 -17.35 -19.41 -6.18
N ARG A 103 -16.18 -19.09 -5.61
CA ARG A 103 -15.88 -17.82 -4.92
C ARG A 103 -14.77 -17.06 -5.63
N THR A 104 -14.79 -15.73 -5.52
CA THR A 104 -13.65 -14.90 -5.92
C THR A 104 -12.61 -14.96 -4.80
N ARG A 105 -11.45 -15.54 -5.11
CA ARG A 105 -10.31 -15.64 -4.21
C ARG A 105 -9.35 -14.48 -4.46
N LYS A 106 -8.75 -14.00 -3.38
CA LYS A 106 -7.69 -12.99 -3.42
C LYS A 106 -6.64 -13.39 -2.42
N ASN A 107 -5.46 -13.69 -2.90
CA ASN A 107 -4.30 -14.01 -2.08
C ASN A 107 -3.04 -13.42 -2.72
N HIS A 108 -2.07 -13.12 -1.88
CA HIS A 108 -0.75 -12.73 -2.31
C HIS A 108 0.22 -13.89 -2.07
N ASN A 109 1.21 -13.99 -2.95
CA ASN A 109 2.22 -15.03 -2.91
C ASN A 109 3.59 -14.40 -3.15
N LEU A 110 4.57 -14.77 -2.31
CA LEU A 110 5.95 -14.33 -2.41
C LEU A 110 6.77 -15.41 -3.13
N LEU A 111 7.43 -15.02 -4.21
CA LEU A 111 8.21 -15.92 -5.06
C LEU A 111 9.70 -15.61 -4.90
N PHE A 112 10.51 -16.65 -5.02
CA PHE A 112 11.96 -16.59 -4.91
C PHE A 112 12.59 -17.21 -6.14
N MET A 113 13.63 -16.55 -6.67
CA MET A 113 14.40 -17.05 -7.81
C MET A 113 15.90 -17.03 -7.51
N PRO A 114 16.65 -18.05 -7.92
CA PRO A 114 18.09 -18.13 -7.63
C PRO A 114 18.91 -17.14 -8.44
N ASP A 115 18.46 -16.79 -9.64
CA ASP A 115 19.19 -15.91 -10.53
C ASP A 115 18.30 -15.08 -11.47
N LEU A 116 18.93 -14.11 -12.13
CA LEU A 116 18.26 -13.19 -13.05
C LEU A 116 17.75 -13.90 -14.32
N GLU A 117 18.31 -15.06 -14.71
CA GLU A 117 17.85 -15.84 -15.86
C GLU A 117 16.52 -16.54 -15.55
N ALA A 118 16.42 -17.16 -14.36
CA ALA A 118 15.18 -17.70 -13.81
C ALA A 118 14.10 -16.62 -13.67
N VAL A 119 14.47 -15.43 -13.15
CA VAL A 119 13.56 -14.27 -13.12
C VAL A 119 13.09 -13.88 -14.51
N ASN A 120 14.00 -13.77 -15.50
CA ASN A 120 13.63 -13.40 -16.86
C ASN A 120 12.68 -14.44 -17.50
N THR A 121 12.92 -15.73 -17.24
CA THR A 121 12.06 -16.82 -17.68
C THR A 121 10.66 -16.68 -17.09
N LEU A 122 10.54 -16.53 -15.77
CA LEU A 122 9.25 -16.33 -15.10
C LEU A 122 8.55 -15.05 -15.59
N ASN A 123 9.26 -13.92 -15.68
CA ASN A 123 8.72 -12.66 -16.16
C ASN A 123 8.15 -12.79 -17.58
N THR A 124 8.87 -13.49 -18.48
CA THR A 124 8.40 -13.76 -19.85
C THR A 124 7.12 -14.59 -19.87
N GLN A 125 6.98 -15.55 -18.95
CA GLN A 125 5.77 -16.35 -18.84
C GLN A 125 4.60 -15.52 -18.26
N LEU A 126 4.84 -14.73 -17.21
CA LEU A 126 3.82 -13.90 -16.57
C LEU A 126 3.32 -12.76 -17.46
N ASP A 127 4.20 -12.16 -18.26
CA ASP A 127 3.86 -11.09 -19.21
C ASP A 127 2.83 -11.54 -20.26
N ARG A 128 2.83 -12.84 -20.61
CA ARG A 128 1.83 -13.43 -21.52
C ARG A 128 0.45 -13.58 -20.88
N ILE A 129 0.37 -13.58 -19.55
CA ILE A 129 -0.87 -13.82 -18.80
C ILE A 129 -1.52 -12.50 -18.39
N GLY A 130 -0.73 -11.52 -17.95
CA GLY A 130 -1.27 -10.25 -17.48
C GLY A 130 -0.23 -9.16 -17.35
N ASN A 131 -0.69 -7.99 -16.92
CA ASN A 131 0.14 -6.80 -16.87
C ASN A 131 1.10 -6.82 -15.67
N ILE A 132 2.38 -7.05 -15.95
CA ILE A 132 3.48 -6.91 -14.99
C ILE A 132 4.22 -5.57 -15.04
N HIS A 133 3.77 -4.64 -15.89
CA HIS A 133 4.47 -3.38 -16.20
C HIS A 133 3.99 -2.17 -15.41
N SER A 134 2.80 -2.22 -14.80
CA SER A 134 2.16 -1.03 -14.21
C SER A 134 2.36 -0.84 -12.71
N ASP A 135 2.77 -1.90 -12.02
CA ASP A 135 2.87 -1.94 -10.56
C ASP A 135 3.99 -2.92 -10.19
N GLY A 136 4.78 -2.59 -9.17
CA GLY A 136 5.79 -3.48 -8.61
C GLY A 136 5.20 -4.78 -8.07
N ARG A 137 3.98 -4.73 -7.55
CA ARG A 137 3.15 -5.91 -7.27
C ARG A 137 2.09 -6.07 -8.34
N PRO A 138 2.31 -6.91 -9.36
CA PRO A 138 1.32 -7.12 -10.38
C PRO A 138 0.07 -7.81 -9.82
N ILE A 139 -1.10 -7.33 -10.27
CA ILE A 139 -2.39 -7.95 -9.95
C ILE A 139 -2.81 -8.79 -11.15
N LEU A 140 -2.74 -10.10 -10.99
CA LEU A 140 -2.97 -11.07 -12.06
C LEU A 140 -4.27 -11.84 -11.83
N GLY A 141 -5.02 -12.04 -12.92
CA GLY A 141 -6.19 -12.92 -12.97
C GLY A 141 -5.83 -14.40 -12.99
N LEU A 142 -4.83 -14.80 -12.21
CA LEU A 142 -4.13 -16.07 -12.29
C LEU A 142 -4.37 -16.87 -11.00
N ASP A 143 -4.68 -18.16 -11.15
CA ASP A 143 -4.80 -19.09 -10.01
C ASP A 143 -3.44 -19.24 -9.30
N ALA A 144 -3.45 -19.31 -7.96
CA ALA A 144 -2.22 -19.46 -7.18
C ALA A 144 -1.53 -20.81 -7.46
N HIS A 145 -2.30 -21.86 -7.77
CA HIS A 145 -1.78 -23.14 -8.25
C HIS A 145 -0.95 -22.96 -9.52
N HIS A 146 -1.52 -22.33 -10.55
CA HIS A 146 -0.81 -22.11 -11.82
C HIS A 146 0.40 -21.19 -11.64
N LEU A 147 0.35 -20.23 -10.71
CA LEU A 147 1.51 -19.40 -10.40
C LEU A 147 2.66 -20.23 -9.79
N LEU A 148 2.33 -21.17 -8.88
CA LEU A 148 3.31 -22.10 -8.33
C LEU A 148 3.88 -23.02 -9.42
N ASP A 149 3.05 -23.59 -10.30
CA ASP A 149 3.50 -24.39 -11.44
C ASP A 149 4.48 -23.63 -12.34
N MET A 150 4.15 -22.39 -12.72
CA MET A 150 5.05 -21.52 -13.49
C MET A 150 6.38 -21.26 -12.77
N THR A 151 6.33 -21.06 -11.45
CA THR A 151 7.52 -20.82 -10.62
C THR A 151 8.45 -22.04 -10.63
N LEU A 152 7.89 -23.24 -10.44
CA LEU A 152 8.62 -24.51 -10.45
C LEU A 152 9.18 -24.84 -11.85
N ASN A 153 8.45 -24.48 -12.91
CA ASN A 153 8.89 -24.66 -14.29
C ASN A 153 9.96 -23.64 -14.72
N ALA A 154 10.00 -22.45 -14.11
CA ALA A 154 11.02 -21.46 -14.41
C ALA A 154 12.40 -21.86 -13.89
N HIS A 155 12.46 -22.55 -12.73
CA HIS A 155 13.70 -23.10 -12.18
C HIS A 155 13.42 -24.19 -11.13
N GLU A 156 14.22 -25.26 -11.09
CA GLU A 156 14.05 -26.39 -10.15
C GLU A 156 14.11 -26.01 -8.66
N ARG A 157 14.87 -24.96 -8.36
CA ARG A 157 15.00 -24.34 -7.02
C ARG A 157 14.14 -23.10 -6.85
N GLY A 158 13.38 -22.67 -7.86
CA GLY A 158 12.41 -21.59 -7.72
C GLY A 158 11.27 -22.05 -6.80
N PHE A 159 10.81 -21.18 -5.90
CA PHE A 159 9.76 -21.55 -4.96
C PHE A 159 8.85 -20.38 -4.63
N LEU A 160 7.69 -20.71 -4.08
CA LEU A 160 6.63 -19.79 -3.70
C LEU A 160 6.21 -20.10 -2.28
N ILE A 161 5.97 -19.04 -1.50
CA ILE A 161 5.29 -19.13 -0.21
C ILE A 161 4.05 -18.21 -0.22
N PRO A 162 2.93 -18.63 0.38
CA PRO A 162 1.81 -17.73 0.65
C PRO A 162 2.26 -16.55 1.53
N ALA A 163 1.98 -15.32 1.07
CA ALA A 163 2.34 -14.10 1.80
C ALA A 163 1.31 -13.76 2.88
N HIS A 164 1.80 -13.21 4.01
CA HIS A 164 1.03 -12.68 5.15
C HIS A 164 -0.33 -13.37 5.38
N ILE A 165 -0.34 -14.67 5.65
CA ILE A 165 -1.45 -15.58 5.37
C ILE A 165 -2.77 -15.27 6.11
N TRP A 166 -2.75 -14.44 7.15
CA TRP A 166 -3.92 -14.14 7.99
C TRP A 166 -4.58 -12.79 7.75
N THR A 167 -3.98 -11.88 6.96
CA THR A 167 -4.61 -10.56 6.82
C THR A 167 -6.00 -10.72 6.18
N PRO A 168 -7.05 -10.01 6.65
CA PRO A 168 -8.44 -10.38 6.33
C PRO A 168 -8.76 -10.40 4.82
N TRP A 169 -8.01 -9.63 4.03
CA TRP A 169 -8.10 -9.50 2.59
C TRP A 169 -6.77 -9.91 1.97
N PHE A 170 -6.79 -10.43 0.74
CA PHE A 170 -5.58 -10.70 -0.04
C PHE A 170 -4.62 -11.71 0.60
N SER A 171 -5.13 -12.63 1.43
CA SER A 171 -4.31 -13.64 2.09
C SER A 171 -4.92 -15.01 1.99
N MET A 172 -4.06 -16.03 2.04
CA MET A 172 -4.47 -17.42 1.86
C MET A 172 -5.48 -17.88 2.91
N LEU A 173 -5.33 -17.55 4.19
CA LEU A 173 -6.25 -17.95 5.27
C LEU A 173 -7.15 -16.79 5.75
N GLY A 174 -7.12 -15.66 5.05
CA GLY A 174 -7.90 -14.46 5.40
C GLY A 174 -9.41 -14.69 5.37
N SER A 175 -10.13 -14.10 6.33
CA SER A 175 -11.56 -14.36 6.55
C SER A 175 -12.51 -13.89 5.43
N LYS A 176 -12.07 -13.05 4.49
CA LYS A 176 -12.93 -12.51 3.42
C LYS A 176 -12.76 -13.21 2.08
N SER A 177 -11.53 -13.56 1.72
CA SER A 177 -11.21 -14.06 0.37
C SER A 177 -10.25 -15.26 0.37
N GLY A 178 -9.82 -15.72 1.54
CA GLY A 178 -8.93 -16.86 1.72
C GLY A 178 -9.67 -18.20 1.68
N PHE A 179 -8.89 -19.27 1.79
CA PHE A 179 -9.21 -20.68 1.87
C PHE A 179 -9.11 -21.17 3.33
N ASP A 180 -9.54 -22.41 3.57
CA ASP A 180 -9.44 -23.04 4.89
C ASP A 180 -8.23 -23.99 5.00
N THR A 181 -7.63 -24.41 3.87
CA THR A 181 -6.44 -25.29 3.83
C THR A 181 -5.50 -24.96 2.66
N LEU A 182 -4.27 -25.48 2.71
CA LEU A 182 -3.31 -25.42 1.58
C LEU A 182 -3.86 -26.13 0.33
N THR A 183 -4.40 -27.33 0.50
CA THR A 183 -4.91 -28.16 -0.61
C THR A 183 -6.02 -27.45 -1.38
N GLU A 184 -6.91 -26.70 -0.71
CA GLU A 184 -7.91 -25.92 -1.46
C GLU A 184 -7.31 -24.80 -2.32
N CYS A 185 -6.15 -24.26 -1.92
CA CYS A 185 -5.47 -23.19 -2.63
C CYS A 185 -4.59 -23.73 -3.76
N PHE A 186 -3.80 -24.76 -3.49
CA PHE A 186 -2.74 -25.27 -4.37
C PHE A 186 -2.98 -26.69 -4.91
N ASP A 187 -4.15 -27.30 -4.68
CA ASP A 187 -4.54 -28.64 -5.13
C ASP A 187 -3.40 -29.68 -5.01
N ASP A 188 -3.01 -30.32 -6.12
CA ASP A 188 -1.96 -31.33 -6.21
C ASP A 188 -0.54 -30.80 -6.01
N LEU A 189 -0.36 -29.48 -5.98
CA LEU A 189 0.92 -28.83 -5.72
C LEU A 189 1.08 -28.38 -4.26
N SER A 190 0.16 -28.72 -3.36
CA SER A 190 0.25 -28.32 -1.94
C SER A 190 1.55 -28.75 -1.27
N ASP A 191 2.09 -29.92 -1.64
CA ASP A 191 3.30 -30.49 -1.05
C ASP A 191 4.59 -29.74 -1.42
N TYR A 192 4.52 -28.83 -2.40
CA TYR A 192 5.63 -27.94 -2.75
C TYR A 192 5.69 -26.70 -1.86
N ILE A 193 4.64 -26.40 -1.10
CA ILE A 193 4.64 -25.34 -0.09
C ILE A 193 5.25 -25.89 1.19
N PHE A 194 6.46 -25.43 1.52
CA PHE A 194 7.18 -25.84 2.74
C PHE A 194 7.32 -24.71 3.77
N ALA A 195 6.88 -23.51 3.42
CA ALA A 195 6.92 -22.34 4.28
C ALA A 195 5.75 -21.40 3.98
N VAL A 196 5.36 -20.61 4.98
CA VAL A 196 4.30 -19.60 4.90
C VAL A 196 4.73 -18.34 5.65
N GLU A 197 4.34 -17.19 5.15
CA GLU A 197 4.59 -15.91 5.83
C GLU A 197 3.47 -15.58 6.81
N THR A 198 3.80 -15.38 8.09
CA THR A 198 2.85 -15.03 9.15
C THR A 198 2.21 -13.67 8.88
N GLY A 199 3.06 -12.66 8.68
CA GLY A 199 2.70 -11.26 8.49
C GLY A 199 2.18 -10.59 9.76
N LEU A 200 2.17 -9.26 9.74
CA LEU A 200 1.85 -8.30 10.83
C LEU A 200 0.57 -8.52 11.64
N SER A 201 -0.28 -9.47 11.27
CA SER A 201 -1.56 -9.74 11.93
C SER A 201 -1.57 -11.05 12.72
N SER A 202 -0.48 -11.81 12.71
CA SER A 202 -0.34 -13.05 13.46
C SER A 202 1.10 -13.31 13.84
N ASP A 203 1.31 -14.10 14.89
CA ASP A 203 2.62 -14.57 15.32
C ASP A 203 2.68 -16.11 15.30
N PRO A 204 3.84 -16.72 15.59
CA PRO A 204 3.97 -18.17 15.59
C PRO A 204 3.03 -18.91 16.55
N PRO A 205 2.80 -18.47 17.81
CA PRO A 205 1.79 -19.08 18.67
C PRO A 205 0.39 -19.12 18.05
N MET A 206 -0.08 -18.01 17.46
CA MET A 206 -1.37 -17.98 16.75
C MET A 206 -1.42 -19.02 15.63
N ASN A 207 -0.36 -19.11 14.83
CA ASN A 207 -0.28 -20.06 13.70
C ASN A 207 -0.24 -21.52 14.17
N ARG A 208 0.48 -21.82 15.25
CA ARG A 208 0.58 -23.19 15.80
C ARG A 208 -0.70 -23.68 16.47
N ARG A 209 -1.75 -22.86 16.56
CA ARG A 209 -3.09 -23.36 16.92
C ARG A 209 -3.77 -24.17 15.81
N VAL A 210 -3.20 -24.18 14.60
CA VAL A 210 -3.73 -24.83 13.41
C VAL A 210 -2.78 -25.94 12.96
N SER A 211 -3.08 -27.20 13.28
CA SER A 211 -2.12 -28.32 13.15
C SER A 211 -1.64 -28.58 11.72
N PHE A 212 -2.43 -28.28 10.69
CA PHE A 212 -1.96 -28.48 9.31
C PHE A 212 -0.77 -27.56 8.95
N LEU A 213 -0.50 -26.50 9.72
CA LEU A 213 0.67 -25.64 9.51
C LEU A 213 1.95 -26.21 10.14
N ASP A 214 1.88 -27.27 10.96
CA ASP A 214 3.01 -27.78 11.76
C ASP A 214 4.24 -28.17 10.95
N HIS A 215 4.02 -28.76 9.78
CA HIS A 215 5.09 -29.18 8.89
C HIS A 215 5.71 -28.03 8.07
N LEU A 216 5.14 -26.82 8.17
CA LEU A 216 5.61 -25.64 7.46
C LEU A 216 6.52 -24.80 8.36
N THR A 217 7.56 -24.26 7.75
CA THR A 217 8.35 -23.21 8.36
C THR A 217 7.55 -21.91 8.35
N LEU A 218 7.40 -21.30 9.53
CA LEU A 218 6.79 -19.98 9.67
C LEU A 218 7.89 -18.95 9.45
N VAL A 219 7.75 -18.14 8.41
CA VAL A 219 8.63 -17.00 8.14
C VAL A 219 7.90 -15.70 8.40
N SER A 220 8.66 -14.65 8.70
CA SER A 220 8.13 -13.33 9.04
C SER A 220 8.91 -12.27 8.29
N ASN A 221 8.22 -11.38 7.58
CA ASN A 221 8.83 -10.39 6.71
C ASN A 221 8.09 -9.06 6.78
N SER A 222 8.80 -7.98 6.53
CA SER A 222 8.28 -6.66 6.83
C SER A 222 7.14 -6.20 5.93
N ASP A 223 6.99 -6.68 4.70
CA ASP A 223 6.13 -6.05 3.68
C ASP A 223 6.40 -4.52 3.62
N ALA A 224 7.68 -4.15 3.56
CA ALA A 224 8.08 -2.76 3.70
C ALA A 224 7.65 -1.90 2.51
N HIS A 225 6.86 -0.87 2.79
CA HIS A 225 6.44 0.15 1.83
C HIS A 225 7.30 1.43 1.92
N SER A 226 8.25 1.48 2.83
CA SER A 226 9.23 2.57 2.96
C SER A 226 10.48 2.07 3.67
N PRO A 227 11.66 2.69 3.46
CA PRO A 227 12.89 2.18 4.06
C PRO A 227 12.80 2.02 5.59
N ASP A 228 12.21 2.99 6.30
CA ASP A 228 12.07 2.97 7.76
C ASP A 228 11.22 1.80 8.31
N LYS A 229 10.49 1.09 7.44
CA LYS A 229 9.69 -0.08 7.77
C LYS A 229 10.38 -1.42 7.53
N LEU A 230 11.58 -1.41 6.94
CA LEU A 230 12.42 -2.61 6.81
C LEU A 230 12.66 -3.25 8.18
N GLY A 231 12.58 -4.57 8.24
CA GLY A 231 12.83 -5.34 9.46
C GLY A 231 11.86 -5.05 10.61
N ARG A 232 10.64 -4.54 10.35
CA ARG A 232 9.60 -4.60 11.40
C ARG A 232 9.17 -6.04 11.72
N GLU A 233 9.41 -6.92 10.75
CA GLU A 233 9.37 -8.38 10.84
C GLU A 233 10.58 -8.89 10.04
N ALA A 234 11.19 -9.99 10.50
CA ALA A 234 12.36 -10.58 9.86
C ALA A 234 12.57 -12.04 10.31
N ASN A 235 13.57 -12.69 9.73
CA ASN A 235 13.90 -14.09 9.95
C ASN A 235 15.31 -14.24 10.50
N LEU A 236 15.52 -15.26 11.34
CA LEU A 236 16.80 -15.61 11.93
C LEU A 236 17.33 -16.88 11.28
N PHE A 237 18.52 -16.78 10.71
CA PHE A 237 19.17 -17.92 10.07
C PHE A 237 20.50 -18.22 10.75
N ASN A 238 20.81 -19.51 10.87
CA ASN A 238 22.13 -20.02 11.22
C ASN A 238 22.60 -21.02 10.16
N THR A 239 22.96 -20.49 9.01
CA THR A 239 23.50 -21.26 7.89
C THR A 239 24.59 -20.45 7.19
N HIS A 240 25.11 -20.91 6.06
CA HIS A 240 26.01 -20.10 5.23
C HIS A 240 25.18 -19.20 4.30
N LEU A 241 25.74 -18.08 3.85
CA LEU A 241 25.06 -17.15 2.94
C LEU A 241 25.10 -17.71 1.51
N SER A 242 24.03 -18.38 1.09
CA SER A 242 23.77 -18.76 -0.31
C SER A 242 22.27 -18.99 -0.51
N TYR A 243 21.76 -18.83 -1.73
CA TYR A 243 20.36 -19.10 -2.04
C TYR A 243 19.95 -20.52 -1.65
N ASP A 244 20.77 -21.52 -1.99
CA ASP A 244 20.48 -22.93 -1.68
C ASP A 244 20.44 -23.19 -0.18
N ALA A 245 21.32 -22.57 0.61
CA ALA A 245 21.30 -22.68 2.06
C ALA A 245 20.02 -22.13 2.68
N ILE A 246 19.50 -21.03 2.14
CA ILE A 246 18.25 -20.39 2.59
C ILE A 246 17.06 -21.26 2.19
N TYR A 247 17.05 -21.76 0.95
CA TYR A 247 16.05 -22.71 0.47
C TYR A 247 16.00 -23.94 1.37
N ASP A 248 17.15 -24.59 1.61
CA ASP A 248 17.24 -25.82 2.40
C ASP A 248 16.87 -25.58 3.88
N ALA A 249 17.26 -24.43 4.44
CA ALA A 249 16.89 -24.04 5.80
C ALA A 249 15.38 -23.79 5.94
N MET A 250 14.75 -23.07 5.00
CA MET A 250 13.30 -22.86 5.01
C MET A 250 12.52 -24.15 4.74
N LYS A 251 13.04 -25.06 3.92
CA LYS A 251 12.37 -26.32 3.59
C LYS A 251 12.49 -27.37 4.69
N SER A 252 13.63 -27.45 5.35
CA SER A 252 13.89 -28.48 6.37
C SER A 252 13.74 -27.99 7.81
N GLY A 253 13.69 -26.68 8.03
CA GLY A 253 13.81 -26.05 9.34
C GLY A 253 15.24 -26.00 9.89
N ASN A 254 16.18 -26.78 9.34
CA ASN A 254 17.55 -26.83 9.85
C ASN A 254 18.35 -25.59 9.43
N GLY A 255 18.83 -24.82 10.41
CA GLY A 255 19.50 -23.54 10.15
C GLY A 255 18.52 -22.36 9.98
N PHE A 256 17.23 -22.57 10.24
CA PHE A 256 16.24 -21.52 10.47
C PHE A 256 15.99 -21.43 11.98
N ASP A 257 16.55 -20.41 12.63
CA ASP A 257 16.58 -20.30 14.08
C ASP A 257 15.31 -19.65 14.65
N GLY A 258 14.45 -19.06 13.82
CA GLY A 258 13.20 -18.42 14.25
C GLY A 258 12.88 -17.11 13.54
N THR A 259 11.96 -16.34 14.09
CA THR A 259 11.50 -15.06 13.52
C THR A 259 11.65 -13.88 14.49
N ILE A 260 11.68 -12.68 13.92
CA ILE A 260 11.47 -11.42 14.63
C ILE A 260 10.08 -10.94 14.23
N GLU A 261 9.21 -10.75 15.20
CA GLU A 261 7.79 -10.49 14.98
C GLU A 261 7.40 -9.06 15.36
N PHE A 262 6.42 -8.55 14.63
CA PHE A 262 5.61 -7.42 15.06
C PHE A 262 4.55 -7.92 16.03
N TYR A 263 4.12 -7.08 16.98
CA TYR A 263 3.01 -7.45 17.87
C TYR A 263 1.68 -7.43 17.11
N PRO A 264 1.03 -8.58 16.87
CA PRO A 264 -0.21 -8.63 16.10
C PRO A 264 -1.34 -7.82 16.74
N GLU A 265 -1.27 -7.58 18.05
CA GLU A 265 -2.18 -6.73 18.82
C GLU A 265 -2.23 -5.29 18.31
N GLU A 266 -1.14 -4.74 17.75
CA GLU A 266 -1.22 -3.40 17.17
C GLU A 266 -2.14 -3.37 15.94
N GLY A 267 -2.39 -4.51 15.29
CA GLY A 267 -3.24 -4.64 14.12
C GLY A 267 -4.66 -4.10 14.32
N LYS A 268 -5.18 -3.37 13.32
CA LYS A 268 -6.51 -2.73 13.34
C LYS A 268 -7.70 -3.68 13.54
N TYR A 269 -7.47 -4.95 13.26
CA TYR A 269 -8.47 -6.00 13.22
C TYR A 269 -7.94 -7.22 13.99
N HIS A 270 -7.18 -7.02 15.06
CA HIS A 270 -6.66 -8.13 15.85
C HIS A 270 -7.80 -8.83 16.62
N LEU A 271 -8.47 -8.07 17.49
CA LEU A 271 -9.65 -8.53 18.24
C LEU A 271 -10.95 -8.25 17.50
N ASP A 272 -12.01 -8.93 17.96
CA ASP A 272 -13.36 -8.63 17.55
C ASP A 272 -13.83 -7.34 18.22
N GLY A 273 -14.69 -6.60 17.54
CA GLY A 273 -15.36 -5.52 18.25
C GLY A 273 -16.32 -4.68 17.46
N HIS A 274 -16.85 -3.68 18.17
CA HIS A 274 -17.76 -2.69 17.66
C HIS A 274 -17.42 -1.34 18.28
N ARG A 275 -16.58 -0.59 17.57
CA ARG A 275 -15.96 0.68 17.99
C ARG A 275 -16.96 1.70 18.50
N LYS A 276 -18.14 1.78 17.87
CA LYS A 276 -19.17 2.76 18.26
C LYS A 276 -19.72 2.54 19.67
N CYS A 277 -19.62 1.32 20.18
CA CYS A 277 -20.07 0.96 21.53
C CYS A 277 -18.90 0.65 22.47
N ASP A 278 -17.65 0.86 22.03
CA ASP A 278 -16.44 0.52 22.79
C ASP A 278 -16.43 -0.95 23.26
N ILE A 279 -16.96 -1.84 22.42
CA ILE A 279 -16.96 -3.28 22.68
C ILE A 279 -15.75 -3.87 21.97
N ARG A 280 -14.95 -4.59 22.75
CA ARG A 280 -13.76 -5.29 22.31
C ARG A 280 -13.77 -6.67 22.98
N PHE A 281 -13.76 -7.71 22.17
CA PHE A 281 -13.96 -9.09 22.61
C PHE A 281 -12.86 -10.03 22.12
N THR A 282 -12.57 -11.04 22.94
CA THR A 282 -11.89 -12.26 22.46
C THR A 282 -12.84 -13.07 21.58
N PRO A 283 -12.32 -14.02 20.77
CA PRO A 283 -13.17 -14.88 19.96
C PRO A 283 -14.25 -15.63 20.75
N GLU A 284 -13.91 -16.09 21.96
CA GLU A 284 -14.82 -16.83 22.86
C GLU A 284 -15.95 -15.93 23.38
N GLU A 285 -15.63 -14.67 23.72
CA GLU A 285 -16.62 -13.68 24.13
C GLU A 285 -17.57 -13.35 22.98
N SER A 286 -17.04 -13.20 21.76
CA SER A 286 -17.86 -13.00 20.56
C SER A 286 -18.78 -14.18 20.28
N GLN A 287 -18.28 -15.42 20.39
CA GLN A 287 -19.10 -16.63 20.24
C GLN A 287 -20.22 -16.70 21.28
N THR A 288 -19.90 -16.39 22.54
CA THR A 288 -20.88 -16.33 23.64
C THR A 288 -21.99 -15.30 23.37
N ASN A 289 -21.66 -14.20 22.69
CA ASN A 289 -22.59 -13.15 22.30
C ASN A 289 -23.19 -13.34 20.89
N ASN A 290 -23.05 -14.52 20.28
CA ASN A 290 -23.53 -14.84 18.92
C ASN A 290 -23.01 -13.87 17.83
N GLY A 291 -21.83 -13.31 18.02
CA GLY A 291 -21.24 -12.32 17.11
C GLY A 291 -21.95 -10.97 17.11
N LEU A 292 -22.76 -10.66 18.13
CA LEU A 292 -23.52 -9.43 18.25
C LEU A 292 -23.00 -8.54 19.38
N CYS A 293 -23.03 -7.22 19.16
CA CYS A 293 -22.70 -6.23 20.17
C CYS A 293 -23.77 -6.23 21.28
N PRO A 294 -23.41 -6.45 22.56
CA PRO A 294 -24.39 -6.50 23.66
C PRO A 294 -25.08 -5.14 23.90
N THR A 295 -24.45 -4.04 23.51
CA THR A 295 -24.97 -2.68 23.72
C THR A 295 -26.03 -2.29 22.69
N CYS A 296 -25.88 -2.70 21.43
CA CYS A 296 -26.73 -2.21 20.34
C CYS A 296 -27.33 -3.29 19.43
N GLY A 297 -26.98 -4.57 19.66
CA GLY A 297 -27.48 -5.72 18.90
C GLY A 297 -26.95 -5.84 17.46
N LYS A 298 -26.05 -4.95 17.02
CA LYS A 298 -25.45 -5.02 15.66
C LYS A 298 -24.33 -6.05 15.60
N PRO A 299 -24.05 -6.64 14.42
CA PRO A 299 -22.91 -7.55 14.25
C PRO A 299 -21.59 -6.90 14.63
N LEU A 300 -20.72 -7.68 15.27
CA LEU A 300 -19.32 -7.32 15.52
C LEU A 300 -18.51 -7.37 14.23
N THR A 301 -17.50 -6.52 14.13
CA THR A 301 -16.41 -6.69 13.16
C THR A 301 -15.48 -7.77 13.72
N LEU A 302 -15.51 -8.94 13.11
CA LEU A 302 -14.67 -10.07 13.50
C LEU A 302 -13.21 -9.84 13.05
N GLY A 303 -12.28 -10.03 13.99
CA GLY A 303 -10.86 -9.84 13.83
C GLY A 303 -10.13 -11.06 13.26
N VAL A 304 -8.82 -10.93 13.17
CA VAL A 304 -7.90 -11.97 12.71
C VAL A 304 -7.81 -13.09 13.73
N LEU A 305 -7.80 -12.75 15.03
CA LEU A 305 -7.76 -13.76 16.09
C LEU A 305 -9.01 -14.67 16.06
N TYR A 306 -10.17 -14.14 15.69
CA TYR A 306 -11.38 -14.95 15.47
C TYR A 306 -11.20 -15.91 14.30
N ARG A 307 -10.64 -15.45 13.18
CA ARG A 307 -10.38 -16.31 12.03
C ARG A 307 -9.36 -17.40 12.33
N VAL A 308 -8.32 -17.10 13.11
CA VAL A 308 -7.40 -18.12 13.63
C VAL A 308 -8.18 -19.13 14.48
N ASN A 309 -9.02 -18.65 15.40
CA ASN A 309 -9.83 -19.50 16.26
C ASN A 309 -10.83 -20.38 15.49
N GLU A 310 -11.38 -19.91 14.37
CA GLU A 310 -12.26 -20.72 13.50
C GLU A 310 -11.54 -21.92 12.86
N LEU A 311 -10.25 -21.77 12.54
CA LEU A 311 -9.44 -22.83 11.92
C LEU A 311 -8.62 -23.63 12.95
N ALA A 312 -8.52 -23.12 14.18
CA ALA A 312 -7.73 -23.73 15.23
C ALA A 312 -8.33 -25.07 15.67
N ASP A 313 -7.46 -26.07 15.81
CA ASP A 313 -7.76 -27.37 16.39
C ASP A 313 -7.04 -27.59 17.73
N ARG A 314 -6.31 -26.58 18.22
CA ARG A 314 -5.62 -26.55 19.51
C ARG A 314 -5.88 -25.25 20.27
N LEU A 315 -5.85 -25.35 21.59
CA LEU A 315 -5.81 -24.18 22.46
C LEU A 315 -4.40 -23.59 22.46
N GLU A 316 -4.30 -22.29 22.66
CA GLU A 316 -3.02 -21.57 22.65
C GLU A 316 -2.02 -22.09 23.69
N GLN A 317 -2.50 -22.52 24.85
CA GLN A 317 -1.65 -23.09 25.91
C GLN A 317 -1.08 -24.48 25.59
N ASP A 318 -1.62 -25.15 24.57
CA ASP A 318 -1.28 -26.52 24.20
C ASP A 318 -0.32 -26.60 23.00
N VAL A 319 0.14 -25.45 22.47
CA VAL A 319 1.00 -25.39 21.27
C VAL A 319 2.47 -25.25 21.65
N ASP A 320 3.32 -26.01 20.97
CA ASP A 320 4.76 -25.77 20.96
C ASP A 320 5.08 -24.78 19.83
N SER A 321 5.57 -23.60 20.18
CA SER A 321 5.86 -22.55 19.21
C SER A 321 7.33 -22.59 18.79
N PRO A 322 7.65 -22.44 17.49
CA PRO A 322 9.02 -22.20 17.08
C PRO A 322 9.53 -20.90 17.71
N HIS A 323 10.85 -20.79 17.85
CA HIS A 323 11.48 -19.61 18.44
C HIS A 323 11.10 -18.33 17.70
N PHE A 324 10.73 -17.30 18.45
CA PHE A 324 10.43 -15.98 17.91
C PHE A 324 10.74 -14.87 18.92
N GLU A 325 10.93 -13.65 18.42
CA GLU A 325 11.20 -12.46 19.24
C GLU A 325 10.29 -11.31 18.81
N SER A 326 9.31 -10.93 19.65
CA SER A 326 8.43 -9.78 19.38
C SER A 326 9.11 -8.46 19.76
N LEU A 327 9.37 -7.60 18.78
CA LEU A 327 10.12 -6.35 18.99
C LEU A 327 9.28 -5.10 18.73
N ILE A 328 9.56 -4.05 19.50
CA ILE A 328 9.06 -2.70 19.25
C ILE A 328 10.18 -1.92 18.54
N PRO A 329 9.92 -1.26 17.40
CA PRO A 329 10.94 -0.48 16.71
C PRO A 329 11.59 0.56 17.64
N LEU A 330 12.90 0.75 17.55
CA LEU A 330 13.64 1.61 18.49
C LEU A 330 13.12 3.06 18.48
N LYS A 331 12.65 3.55 17.33
CA LYS A 331 12.02 4.89 17.23
C LYS A 331 10.72 4.99 18.03
N GLU A 332 9.95 3.92 18.14
CA GLU A 332 8.71 3.88 18.94
C GLU A 332 9.03 3.83 20.44
N ILE A 333 10.01 3.03 20.85
CA ILE A 333 10.52 3.03 22.24
C ILE A 333 11.02 4.44 22.64
N LEU A 334 11.83 5.07 21.78
CA LEU A 334 12.31 6.43 22.02
C LEU A 334 11.17 7.47 22.02
N SER A 335 10.16 7.29 21.17
CA SER A 335 8.97 8.12 21.12
C SER A 335 8.21 8.08 22.46
N GLU A 336 8.02 6.87 23.00
CA GLU A 336 7.40 6.62 24.30
C GLU A 336 8.23 7.25 25.45
N ILE A 337 9.52 6.94 25.52
CA ILE A 337 10.44 7.48 26.54
C ILE A 337 10.45 9.01 26.50
N LEU A 338 10.53 9.61 25.32
CA LEU A 338 10.66 11.06 25.16
C LEU A 338 9.31 11.79 25.22
N GLN A 339 8.19 11.06 25.18
CA GLN A 339 6.84 11.62 25.11
C GLN A 339 6.69 12.60 23.93
N LYS A 340 7.18 12.16 22.77
CA LYS A 340 7.16 12.90 21.49
C LYS A 340 6.90 11.93 20.36
N GLY A 341 6.14 12.33 19.35
CA GLY A 341 5.87 11.44 18.22
C GLY A 341 7.14 10.92 17.53
N PRO A 342 7.07 9.72 16.93
CA PRO A 342 8.24 9.00 16.39
C PRO A 342 8.91 9.71 15.21
N LYS A 343 8.15 10.57 14.49
CA LYS A 343 8.64 11.37 13.35
C LYS A 343 9.25 12.72 13.75
N THR A 344 9.36 13.01 15.05
CA THR A 344 9.91 14.30 15.50
C THR A 344 11.44 14.35 15.36
N LYS A 345 11.98 15.56 15.12
CA LYS A 345 13.44 15.78 15.11
C LYS A 345 14.12 15.36 16.41
N THR A 346 13.41 15.43 17.53
CA THR A 346 13.93 15.01 18.84
C THR A 346 14.15 13.50 18.90
N VAL A 347 13.16 12.71 18.49
CA VAL A 347 13.29 11.24 18.41
C VAL A 347 14.36 10.86 17.39
N ALA A 348 14.34 11.47 16.19
CA ALA A 348 15.34 11.20 15.17
C ALA A 348 16.77 11.47 15.65
N LYS A 349 16.99 12.54 16.45
CA LYS A 349 18.30 12.83 17.04
C LYS A 349 18.75 11.73 18.02
N HIS A 350 17.87 11.30 18.93
CA HIS A 350 18.23 10.26 19.90
C HIS A 350 18.41 8.89 19.23
N TYR A 351 17.61 8.60 18.21
CA TYR A 351 17.77 7.41 17.38
C TYR A 351 19.14 7.41 16.71
N GLN A 352 19.52 8.53 16.08
CA GLN A 352 20.85 8.68 15.47
C GLN A 352 21.97 8.49 16.49
N THR A 353 21.87 9.12 17.67
CA THR A 353 22.85 8.94 18.76
C THR A 353 22.95 7.49 19.21
N ALA A 354 21.81 6.79 19.37
CA ALA A 354 21.79 5.39 19.77
C ALA A 354 22.53 4.53 18.74
N ILE A 355 22.21 4.66 17.45
CA ILE A 355 22.83 3.82 16.42
C ILE A 355 24.31 4.15 16.20
N GLU A 356 24.71 5.41 16.35
CA GLU A 356 26.12 5.84 16.26
C GLU A 356 27.00 5.25 17.38
N GLN A 357 26.45 5.12 18.59
CA GLN A 357 27.23 4.69 19.76
C GLN A 357 27.11 3.20 20.05
N LEU A 358 25.94 2.60 19.79
CA LEU A 358 25.60 1.26 20.23
C LEU A 358 25.55 0.23 19.09
N GLY A 359 25.53 0.66 17.82
CA GLY A 359 25.44 -0.24 16.66
C GLY A 359 24.07 -0.24 16.00
N SER A 360 23.80 -1.25 15.16
CA SER A 360 22.54 -1.34 14.42
C SER A 360 21.31 -1.53 15.33
N GLU A 361 20.13 -1.20 14.83
CA GLU A 361 18.88 -1.27 15.60
C GLU A 361 18.64 -2.67 16.19
N PHE A 362 18.76 -3.74 15.39
CA PHE A 362 18.60 -5.10 15.90
C PHE A 362 19.68 -5.48 16.92
N HIS A 363 20.91 -5.00 16.76
CA HIS A 363 21.93 -5.21 17.78
C HIS A 363 21.51 -4.57 19.11
N ILE A 364 21.05 -3.31 19.09
CA ILE A 364 20.56 -2.60 20.27
C ILE A 364 19.37 -3.33 20.92
N LEU A 365 18.37 -3.71 20.12
CA LEU A 365 17.15 -4.33 20.63
C LEU A 365 17.39 -5.74 21.20
N ARG A 366 18.30 -6.53 20.61
CA ARG A 366 18.40 -7.98 20.90
C ARG A 366 19.63 -8.37 21.71
N HIS A 367 20.79 -7.79 21.43
CA HIS A 367 22.07 -8.36 21.90
C HIS A 367 22.97 -7.38 22.66
N CYS A 368 22.80 -6.07 22.47
CA CYS A 368 23.63 -5.06 23.14
C CYS A 368 23.49 -5.20 24.68
N PRO A 369 24.59 -5.37 25.45
CA PRO A 369 24.52 -5.46 26.90
C PRO A 369 23.89 -4.22 27.51
N LEU A 370 23.07 -4.38 28.55
CA LEU A 370 22.32 -3.27 29.15
C LEU A 370 23.26 -2.18 29.68
N GLU A 371 24.39 -2.58 30.26
CA GLU A 371 25.44 -1.68 30.76
C GLU A 371 26.05 -0.84 29.63
N THR A 372 26.14 -1.42 28.42
CA THR A 372 26.61 -0.68 27.23
C THR A 372 25.56 0.33 26.78
N ILE A 373 24.26 -0.04 26.79
CA ILE A 373 23.16 0.87 26.45
C ILE A 373 23.13 2.08 27.40
N GLU A 374 23.41 1.89 28.69
CA GLU A 374 23.49 2.97 29.67
C GLU A 374 24.57 4.02 29.33
N THR A 375 25.68 3.60 28.71
CA THR A 375 26.75 4.53 28.28
C THR A 375 26.30 5.51 27.20
N ALA A 376 25.21 5.23 26.48
CA ALA A 376 24.66 6.17 25.50
C ALA A 376 23.94 7.38 26.12
N HIS A 377 23.76 7.37 27.45
CA HIS A 377 23.11 8.43 28.21
C HIS A 377 21.72 8.81 27.68
N ILE A 378 21.00 7.85 27.10
CA ILE A 378 19.59 8.01 26.71
C ILE A 378 18.74 7.54 27.90
N PRO A 379 18.01 8.46 28.57
CA PRO A 379 17.25 8.10 29.77
C PRO A 379 16.27 6.96 29.50
N LEU A 380 16.15 6.02 30.44
CA LEU A 380 15.23 4.88 30.41
C LEU A 380 15.46 3.85 29.29
N LEU A 381 16.39 4.07 28.35
CA LEU A 381 16.53 3.16 27.21
C LEU A 381 16.96 1.75 27.63
N ALA A 382 17.95 1.62 28.52
CA ALA A 382 18.40 0.30 28.99
C ALA A 382 17.27 -0.47 29.71
N GLU A 383 16.51 0.20 30.57
CA GLU A 383 15.34 -0.40 31.24
C GLU A 383 14.25 -0.78 30.23
N ALA A 384 13.99 0.05 29.21
CA ALA A 384 13.02 -0.26 28.17
C ALA A 384 13.42 -1.52 27.38
N ILE A 385 14.69 -1.63 27.00
CA ILE A 385 15.22 -2.80 26.30
C ILE A 385 15.19 -4.05 27.20
N LYS A 386 15.49 -3.92 28.49
CA LYS A 386 15.37 -5.01 29.46
C LYS A 386 13.95 -5.55 29.55
N ARG A 387 12.96 -4.66 29.66
CA ARG A 387 11.53 -5.00 29.70
C ARG A 387 11.08 -5.68 28.41
N LEU A 388 11.44 -5.10 27.25
CA LEU A 388 11.16 -5.70 25.95
C LEU A 388 11.71 -7.13 25.84
N ARG A 389 13.01 -7.34 26.14
CA ARG A 389 13.66 -8.66 26.04
C ARG A 389 13.11 -9.70 27.01
N SER A 390 12.44 -9.27 28.08
CA SER A 390 11.83 -10.17 29.07
C SER A 390 10.32 -10.32 28.88
N GLY A 391 9.74 -9.76 27.82
CA GLY A 391 8.31 -9.83 27.53
C GLY A 391 7.43 -8.97 28.44
N HIS A 392 8.02 -8.07 29.24
CA HIS A 392 7.28 -7.16 30.11
C HIS A 392 6.79 -5.94 29.32
N VAL A 393 5.78 -6.14 28.47
CA VAL A 393 5.13 -5.10 27.66
C VAL A 393 3.63 -5.07 27.92
N HIS A 394 3.03 -3.89 27.80
CA HIS A 394 1.59 -3.68 27.94
C HIS A 394 0.93 -3.70 26.57
N LEU A 395 0.07 -4.68 26.35
CA LEU A 395 -0.62 -4.91 25.09
C LEU A 395 -2.07 -4.46 25.16
N SER A 396 -2.51 -3.73 24.15
CA SER A 396 -3.91 -3.40 23.93
C SER A 396 -4.24 -3.59 22.46
N GLY A 397 -4.70 -4.78 22.10
CA GLY A 397 -5.25 -5.17 20.80
C GLY A 397 -6.13 -4.13 20.10
N GLY A 398 -5.89 -3.93 18.82
CA GLY A 398 -6.77 -3.15 17.94
C GLY A 398 -8.03 -3.92 17.59
N TYR A 399 -9.07 -3.19 17.21
CA TYR A 399 -10.38 -3.73 16.87
C TYR A 399 -11.17 -2.77 15.97
N ASP A 400 -12.06 -3.30 15.13
CA ASP A 400 -12.99 -2.52 14.28
C ASP A 400 -12.37 -1.30 13.56
N GLY A 401 -11.15 -1.47 13.04
CA GLY A 401 -10.43 -0.47 12.26
C GLY A 401 -9.55 0.49 13.07
N GLU A 402 -9.51 0.38 14.39
CA GLU A 402 -8.59 1.11 15.28
C GLU A 402 -7.36 0.26 15.57
N PHE A 403 -6.17 0.85 15.40
CA PHE A 403 -4.91 0.20 15.79
C PHE A 403 -4.87 0.00 17.31
N GLY A 404 -4.26 -1.11 17.71
CA GLY A 404 -3.91 -1.34 19.09
C GLY A 404 -2.72 -0.49 19.53
N THR A 405 -2.28 -0.71 20.75
CA THR A 405 -1.09 -0.07 21.30
C THR A 405 -0.24 -1.08 22.06
N VAL A 406 1.07 -1.01 21.84
CA VAL A 406 2.08 -1.70 22.64
C VAL A 406 2.94 -0.67 23.32
N ARG A 407 3.19 -0.85 24.62
CA ARG A 407 3.97 0.08 25.44
C ARG A 407 4.91 -0.68 26.35
N VAL A 408 6.10 -0.13 26.58
CA VAL A 408 7.08 -0.70 27.51
C VAL A 408 6.85 -0.21 28.94
N PHE A 409 6.22 0.96 29.10
CA PHE A 409 5.94 1.56 30.39
C PHE A 409 4.47 1.97 30.51
N GLU A 410 3.99 1.98 31.75
CA GLU A 410 2.80 2.75 32.07
C GLU A 410 3.11 4.26 32.12
N GLN A 411 2.12 5.09 31.80
CA GLN A 411 2.31 6.54 31.76
C GLN A 411 2.76 7.12 33.13
N SER A 412 2.23 6.55 34.21
CA SER A 412 2.56 6.87 35.61
C SER A 412 4.02 6.53 35.95
N GLU A 413 4.57 5.45 35.39
CA GLU A 413 5.94 5.01 35.63
C GLU A 413 6.95 5.99 35.00
N ILE A 414 6.70 6.43 33.76
CA ILE A 414 7.60 7.38 33.07
C ILE A 414 7.73 8.68 33.86
N GLU A 415 6.62 9.20 34.39
CA GLU A 415 6.60 10.43 35.20
C GLU A 415 7.32 10.24 36.54
N THR A 416 7.11 9.10 37.20
CA THR A 416 7.74 8.76 38.48
C THR A 416 9.26 8.58 38.34
N ILE A 417 9.72 7.84 37.31
CA ILE A 417 11.15 7.57 37.11
C ILE A 417 11.88 8.84 36.65
N LYS A 418 11.25 9.67 35.79
CA LYS A 418 11.81 11.00 35.45
C LYS A 418 11.85 11.94 36.65
N GLY A 419 10.84 11.89 37.53
CA GLY A 419 10.80 12.64 38.79
C GLY A 419 11.93 12.27 39.73
N GLN A 420 12.26 10.97 39.84
CA GLN A 420 13.39 10.48 40.63
C GLN A 420 14.75 10.87 40.01
N GLN A 421 14.90 10.85 38.69
CA GLN A 421 16.12 11.32 38.02
C GLN A 421 16.28 12.86 38.07
N SER A 422 15.18 13.61 38.06
CA SER A 422 15.14 15.07 38.20
C SER A 422 15.67 15.55 39.56
N LEU A 423 15.55 14.74 40.62
CA LEU A 423 16.09 15.05 41.95
C LEU A 423 17.64 15.12 41.97
N PHE A 424 18.32 14.56 40.97
CA PHE A 424 19.78 14.51 40.89
C PHE A 424 20.41 15.49 39.89
N HIS A 425 19.62 16.27 39.14
CA HIS A 425 20.14 17.23 38.15
C HIS A 425 19.32 18.53 38.11
N MET A 426 19.49 19.38 39.13
CA MET A 426 19.03 20.78 39.08
C MET A 426 20.02 21.62 38.27
N GLY A 427 19.64 21.97 37.03
CA GLY A 427 20.36 22.92 36.17
C GLY A 427 19.39 23.71 35.29
N THR A 428 19.27 25.00 35.56
CA THR A 428 18.31 25.93 34.96
C THR A 428 18.61 26.28 33.49
N ARG A 429 17.61 26.34 32.59
CA ARG A 429 17.62 27.31 31.47
C ARG A 429 16.29 27.56 30.75
N LYS A 430 16.08 28.85 30.44
CA LYS A 430 14.92 29.51 29.80
C LYS A 430 14.80 29.23 28.29
N GLN A 431 13.56 29.15 27.78
CA GLN A 431 13.22 29.04 26.35
C GLN A 431 13.18 30.40 25.62
N LYS A 432 13.45 30.39 24.30
CA LYS A 432 13.15 31.47 23.33
C LYS A 432 12.51 30.89 22.04
N PRO A 433 11.74 31.69 21.26
CA PRO A 433 10.80 31.20 20.24
C PRO A 433 11.41 30.99 18.84
N ARG A 434 10.76 30.13 18.03
CA ARG A 434 11.17 29.67 16.69
C ARG A 434 10.50 30.45 15.55
N GLN A 435 11.22 30.59 14.42
CA GLN A 435 10.72 31.08 13.13
C GLN A 435 10.51 29.93 12.11
N PRO A 436 9.66 30.10 11.08
CA PRO A 436 9.33 29.07 10.09
C PRO A 436 10.33 29.02 8.90
N PRO A 437 10.57 27.83 8.30
CA PRO A 437 11.48 27.65 7.17
C PRO A 437 10.78 27.79 5.79
N LYS A 438 11.58 28.11 4.77
CA LYS A 438 11.20 28.49 3.39
C LYS A 438 11.11 27.29 2.42
N ASN A 439 10.26 27.45 1.40
CA ASN A 439 9.93 26.52 0.31
C ASN A 439 11.05 26.32 -0.74
N GLN A 440 11.11 25.12 -1.35
CA GLN A 440 11.81 24.87 -2.62
C GLN A 440 10.90 24.11 -3.60
N VAL A 441 10.99 24.48 -4.88
CA VAL A 441 10.14 24.08 -6.02
C VAL A 441 10.84 23.02 -6.88
N VAL A 442 10.11 22.04 -7.42
CA VAL A 442 10.64 20.98 -8.31
C VAL A 442 9.96 20.99 -9.69
N LYS A 443 10.76 20.83 -10.76
CA LYS A 443 10.40 20.91 -12.19
C LYS A 443 9.87 19.59 -12.80
N LYS A 444 9.01 19.71 -13.83
CA LYS A 444 8.39 18.63 -14.65
C LYS A 444 9.41 17.86 -15.52
N ARG A 445 9.19 16.55 -15.71
CA ARG A 445 9.87 15.70 -16.72
C ARG A 445 8.86 14.85 -17.52
N GLN A 446 9.13 14.70 -18.82
CA GLN A 446 8.35 13.96 -19.83
C GLN A 446 8.77 12.47 -19.91
N PHE A 447 7.84 11.62 -20.36
CA PHE A 447 8.02 10.17 -20.58
C PHE A 447 7.89 9.80 -22.07
N VAL A 448 8.62 8.75 -22.49
CA VAL A 448 8.66 8.17 -23.84
C VAL A 448 8.22 6.70 -23.75
N PHE A 449 7.48 6.18 -24.75
CA PHE A 449 6.95 4.81 -24.81
C PHE A 449 7.32 4.10 -26.13
N ASN A 450 7.49 2.76 -26.09
CA ASN A 450 7.65 1.85 -27.24
C ASN A 450 6.56 0.75 -27.24
N GLU A 451 6.26 0.19 -28.42
CA GLU A 451 5.06 -0.61 -28.79
C GLU A 451 5.06 -2.13 -28.53
N ILE A 452 3.85 -2.73 -28.52
CA ILE A 452 3.53 -4.18 -28.47
C ILE A 452 2.45 -4.54 -29.53
N GLN A 453 2.57 -5.72 -30.16
CA GLN A 453 1.85 -6.21 -31.36
C GLN A 453 0.44 -6.83 -31.14
N ASN A 454 -0.37 -6.79 -32.21
CA ASN A 454 -1.79 -7.15 -32.37
C ASN A 454 -2.17 -8.65 -32.38
N HIS A 455 -3.29 -9.02 -31.74
CA HIS A 455 -4.05 -10.26 -32.00
C HIS A 455 -5.47 -9.95 -32.48
N THR A 456 -5.80 -10.35 -33.72
CA THR A 456 -7.13 -10.18 -34.33
C THR A 456 -8.11 -11.23 -33.81
N ILE A 457 -9.19 -10.81 -33.13
CA ILE A 457 -10.28 -11.69 -32.68
C ILE A 457 -11.59 -11.28 -33.39
N THR A 458 -12.43 -12.23 -33.77
CA THR A 458 -13.71 -12.06 -34.49
C THR A 458 -14.86 -11.59 -33.57
N LEU A 459 -15.70 -10.63 -34.02
CA LEU A 459 -16.89 -10.11 -33.29
C LEU A 459 -18.16 -10.90 -33.62
N ASN A 460 -19.11 -11.01 -32.67
CA ASN A 460 -20.44 -11.61 -32.93
C ASN A 460 -21.41 -10.62 -33.64
N SER A 461 -22.57 -11.10 -34.10
CA SER A 461 -23.52 -10.29 -34.89
C SER A 461 -24.03 -9.03 -34.17
N ALA A 462 -24.32 -9.10 -32.86
CA ALA A 462 -24.76 -7.96 -32.06
C ALA A 462 -23.63 -6.94 -31.81
N GLN A 463 -22.39 -7.41 -31.66
CA GLN A 463 -21.22 -6.53 -31.56
C GLN A 463 -20.91 -5.86 -32.91
N GLN A 464 -21.05 -6.60 -34.02
CA GLN A 464 -20.89 -6.07 -35.37
C GLN A 464 -21.93 -4.99 -35.69
N SER A 465 -23.19 -5.14 -35.24
CA SER A 465 -24.21 -4.10 -35.43
C SER A 465 -23.88 -2.82 -34.64
N VAL A 466 -23.29 -2.95 -33.44
CA VAL A 466 -22.80 -1.80 -32.68
C VAL A 466 -21.63 -1.12 -33.37
N VAL A 467 -20.67 -1.88 -33.92
CA VAL A 467 -19.52 -1.30 -34.63
C VAL A 467 -19.97 -0.59 -35.91
N SER A 468 -20.89 -1.21 -36.67
CA SER A 468 -21.36 -0.70 -37.97
C SER A 468 -22.43 0.40 -37.87
N SER A 469 -22.98 0.65 -36.68
CA SER A 469 -24.06 1.66 -36.50
C SER A 469 -23.56 3.07 -36.83
N ARG A 470 -24.36 3.81 -37.61
CA ARG A 470 -24.12 5.22 -37.95
C ARG A 470 -24.92 6.19 -37.06
N ASP A 471 -25.58 5.66 -36.03
CA ASP A 471 -26.41 6.48 -35.14
C ASP A 471 -25.54 7.45 -34.34
N HIS A 472 -26.02 8.69 -34.23
CA HIS A 472 -25.36 9.73 -33.43
C HIS A 472 -25.47 9.47 -31.91
N HIS A 473 -26.53 8.79 -31.49
CA HIS A 473 -26.77 8.41 -30.10
C HIS A 473 -26.98 6.91 -30.03
N LEU A 474 -26.09 6.23 -29.30
CA LEU A 474 -26.12 4.77 -29.17
C LEU A 474 -26.00 4.38 -27.70
N ILE A 475 -26.98 3.62 -27.21
CA ILE A 475 -26.95 3.03 -25.86
C ILE A 475 -26.71 1.54 -26.02
N ILE A 476 -25.63 1.05 -25.41
CA ILE A 476 -25.26 -0.37 -25.41
C ILE A 476 -25.61 -0.94 -24.03
N ILE A 477 -26.69 -1.70 -23.95
CA ILE A 477 -27.06 -2.46 -22.75
C ILE A 477 -26.44 -3.85 -22.89
N ALA A 478 -25.52 -4.18 -21.99
CA ALA A 478 -24.80 -5.45 -22.05
C ALA A 478 -24.52 -5.98 -20.65
N GLY A 479 -24.70 -7.29 -20.44
CA GLY A 479 -24.37 -7.93 -19.17
C GLY A 479 -22.85 -8.04 -18.94
N PRO A 480 -22.40 -8.35 -17.71
CA PRO A 480 -21.00 -8.60 -17.42
C PRO A 480 -20.40 -9.68 -18.36
N GLY A 481 -19.16 -9.49 -18.81
CA GLY A 481 -18.44 -10.49 -19.64
C GLY A 481 -18.85 -10.57 -21.11
N THR A 482 -19.83 -9.79 -21.57
CA THR A 482 -20.34 -9.81 -22.97
C THR A 482 -19.43 -9.09 -23.99
N GLY A 483 -18.23 -8.68 -23.59
CA GLY A 483 -17.26 -8.01 -24.47
C GLY A 483 -17.52 -6.51 -24.71
N LYS A 484 -18.30 -5.83 -23.86
CA LYS A 484 -18.64 -4.39 -24.00
C LYS A 484 -17.44 -3.48 -24.29
N THR A 485 -16.35 -3.63 -23.54
CA THR A 485 -15.12 -2.84 -23.72
C THR A 485 -14.52 -3.07 -25.11
N ARG A 486 -14.49 -4.31 -25.58
CA ARG A 486 -13.98 -4.67 -26.90
C ARG A 486 -14.87 -4.12 -28.02
N THR A 487 -16.19 -4.21 -27.87
CA THR A 487 -17.13 -3.61 -28.82
C THR A 487 -16.93 -2.10 -28.93
N ILE A 488 -16.68 -1.42 -27.82
CA ILE A 488 -16.40 0.02 -27.78
C ILE A 488 -15.06 0.34 -28.47
N THR A 489 -13.98 -0.38 -28.16
CA THR A 489 -12.67 -0.11 -28.78
C THR A 489 -12.69 -0.38 -30.27
N THR A 490 -13.31 -1.48 -30.71
CA THR A 490 -13.44 -1.79 -32.13
C THR A 490 -14.34 -0.80 -32.86
N ARG A 491 -15.37 -0.25 -32.20
CA ARG A 491 -16.16 0.86 -32.76
C ARG A 491 -15.32 2.12 -32.94
N ILE A 492 -14.51 2.49 -31.95
CA ILE A 492 -13.58 3.63 -32.06
C ILE A 492 -12.60 3.40 -33.22
N ALA A 493 -12.05 2.19 -33.34
CA ALA A 493 -11.17 1.81 -34.43
C ALA A 493 -11.84 1.97 -35.81
N SER A 494 -13.08 1.48 -35.96
CA SER A 494 -13.88 1.62 -37.18
C SER A 494 -14.23 3.08 -37.49
N LEU A 495 -14.54 3.90 -36.47
CA LEU A 495 -14.78 5.34 -36.65
C LEU A 495 -13.55 6.04 -37.25
N ILE A 496 -12.34 5.66 -36.83
CA ILE A 496 -11.10 6.26 -37.32
C ILE A 496 -10.72 5.71 -38.70
N THR A 497 -10.78 4.40 -38.90
CA THR A 497 -10.30 3.71 -40.11
C THR A 497 -11.31 3.72 -41.25
N ASP A 498 -12.54 3.26 -40.99
CA ASP A 498 -13.59 3.08 -42.01
C ASP A 498 -14.35 4.38 -42.27
N HIS A 499 -14.55 5.18 -41.23
CA HIS A 499 -15.31 6.43 -41.29
C HIS A 499 -14.44 7.69 -41.31
N GLN A 500 -13.11 7.54 -41.29
CA GLN A 500 -12.14 8.63 -41.39
C GLN A 500 -12.37 9.77 -40.38
N VAL A 501 -12.91 9.46 -39.20
CA VAL A 501 -13.08 10.45 -38.12
C VAL A 501 -11.70 10.75 -37.54
N PRO A 502 -11.24 12.02 -37.55
CA PRO A 502 -9.96 12.34 -36.96
C PRO A 502 -9.91 11.96 -35.46
N PRO A 503 -8.84 11.28 -34.98
CA PRO A 503 -8.78 10.73 -33.62
C PRO A 503 -8.96 11.76 -32.52
N HIS A 504 -8.45 12.99 -32.71
CA HIS A 504 -8.61 14.12 -31.78
C HIS A 504 -10.06 14.60 -31.62
N ASN A 505 -11.01 13.94 -32.28
CA ASN A 505 -12.44 14.23 -32.20
C ASN A 505 -13.17 13.18 -31.40
N ILE A 506 -12.48 12.14 -30.96
CA ILE A 506 -13.09 11.05 -30.22
C ILE A 506 -12.62 11.18 -28.78
N LEU A 507 -13.59 11.25 -27.88
CA LEU A 507 -13.39 11.26 -26.44
C LEU A 507 -14.02 10.00 -25.86
N ALA A 508 -13.20 9.18 -25.22
CA ALA A 508 -13.67 8.03 -24.47
C ALA A 508 -13.43 8.24 -22.97
N VAL A 509 -14.52 8.15 -22.20
CA VAL A 509 -14.49 8.38 -20.75
C VAL A 509 -14.86 7.11 -20.01
N THR A 510 -14.05 6.76 -19.02
CA THR A 510 -14.27 5.61 -18.13
C THR A 510 -14.35 6.04 -16.67
N PHE A 511 -14.90 5.17 -15.82
CA PHE A 511 -14.95 5.43 -14.38
C PHE A 511 -13.60 5.22 -13.68
N THR A 512 -12.79 4.27 -14.15
CA THR A 512 -11.51 3.91 -13.52
C THR A 512 -10.33 4.18 -14.44
N GLN A 513 -9.18 4.54 -13.83
CA GLN A 513 -7.92 4.71 -14.57
C GLN A 513 -7.50 3.40 -15.26
N LYS A 514 -7.78 2.24 -14.62
CA LYS A 514 -7.55 0.93 -15.21
C LYS A 514 -8.30 0.75 -16.52
N ALA A 515 -9.59 1.07 -16.57
CA ALA A 515 -10.39 0.97 -17.79
C ALA A 515 -9.94 1.96 -18.87
N ALA A 516 -9.50 3.17 -18.50
CA ALA A 516 -8.95 4.14 -19.45
C ALA A 516 -7.64 3.64 -20.06
N MET A 517 -6.73 3.12 -19.24
CA MET A 517 -5.46 2.56 -19.72
C MET A 517 -5.67 1.32 -20.59
N GLU A 518 -6.55 0.41 -20.18
CA GLU A 518 -6.88 -0.78 -20.96
C GLU A 518 -7.48 -0.41 -22.33
N MET A 519 -8.42 0.54 -22.37
CA MET A 519 -9.02 1.03 -23.60
C MET A 519 -7.97 1.71 -24.50
N LYS A 520 -7.10 2.54 -23.94
CA LYS A 520 -5.99 3.18 -24.67
C LYS A 520 -5.02 2.15 -25.25
N HIS A 521 -4.68 1.12 -24.49
CA HIS A 521 -3.79 0.04 -24.93
C HIS A 521 -4.40 -0.78 -26.08
N ARG A 522 -5.69 -1.14 -25.99
CA ARG A 522 -6.40 -1.83 -27.08
C ARG A 522 -6.43 -1.00 -28.36
N LEU A 523 -6.66 0.31 -28.25
CA LEU A 523 -6.60 1.20 -29.40
C LEU A 523 -5.18 1.31 -29.97
N LEU A 524 -4.16 1.38 -29.11
CA LEU A 524 -2.74 1.35 -29.54
C LEU A 524 -2.38 0.09 -30.31
N GLN A 525 -2.96 -1.05 -29.94
CA GLN A 525 -2.80 -2.27 -30.71
C GLN A 525 -3.45 -2.09 -32.08
N ASP A 526 -4.73 -1.69 -32.14
CA ASP A 526 -5.48 -1.58 -33.40
C ASP A 526 -4.93 -0.53 -34.42
N PHE A 527 -4.00 0.36 -34.03
CA PHE A 527 -3.41 1.40 -34.89
C PHE A 527 -1.86 1.31 -34.97
N ASN A 528 -1.24 1.67 -36.10
CA ASN A 528 0.23 1.71 -36.24
C ASN A 528 0.86 2.96 -35.57
N GLN A 529 2.14 2.91 -35.13
CA GLN A 529 2.96 3.98 -34.47
C GLN A 529 2.75 5.43 -34.93
N GLN A 530 2.34 5.65 -36.18
CA GLN A 530 2.26 6.97 -36.80
C GLN A 530 0.89 7.66 -36.68
N GLN A 531 -0.15 6.98 -36.16
CA GLN A 531 -1.49 7.58 -36.06
C GLN A 531 -1.72 8.25 -34.69
N SER A 532 -2.36 9.42 -34.70
CA SER A 532 -2.78 10.08 -33.47
C SER A 532 -3.87 9.25 -32.77
N LEU A 533 -3.81 9.14 -31.44
CA LEU A 533 -4.82 8.43 -30.67
C LEU A 533 -5.94 9.37 -30.20
N PRO A 534 -7.15 8.84 -29.98
CA PRO A 534 -8.20 9.60 -29.31
C PRO A 534 -7.89 9.85 -27.83
N MET A 535 -8.53 10.85 -27.25
CA MET A 535 -8.41 11.12 -25.82
C MET A 535 -9.18 10.04 -25.04
N VAL A 536 -8.46 9.29 -24.20
CA VAL A 536 -9.03 8.29 -23.30
C VAL A 536 -8.67 8.65 -21.87
N ALA A 537 -9.66 8.93 -21.03
CA ALA A 537 -9.44 9.45 -19.68
C ALA A 537 -10.53 8.99 -18.71
N THR A 538 -10.28 9.16 -17.41
CA THR A 538 -11.37 9.19 -16.43
C THR A 538 -12.04 10.56 -16.41
N PHE A 539 -13.23 10.67 -15.82
CA PHE A 539 -13.88 11.97 -15.59
C PHE A 539 -12.95 12.96 -14.87
N HIS A 540 -12.29 12.53 -13.79
CA HIS A 540 -11.36 13.38 -13.05
C HIS A 540 -10.14 13.79 -13.88
N ALA A 541 -9.54 12.88 -14.66
CA ALA A 541 -8.39 13.22 -15.50
C ALA A 541 -8.76 14.19 -16.64
N LEU A 542 -9.94 14.00 -17.23
CA LEU A 542 -10.50 14.91 -18.24
C LEU A 542 -10.74 16.31 -17.64
N CYS A 543 -11.42 16.37 -16.50
CA CYS A 543 -11.72 17.62 -15.79
C CYS A 543 -10.46 18.33 -15.28
N LEU A 544 -9.42 17.59 -14.89
CA LEU A 544 -8.14 18.18 -14.54
C LEU A 544 -7.46 18.79 -15.77
N TYR A 545 -7.43 18.07 -16.90
CA TYR A 545 -6.89 18.56 -18.17
C TYR A 545 -7.62 19.84 -18.64
N ILE A 546 -8.94 19.78 -18.77
CA ILE A 546 -9.89 20.81 -18.33
C ILE A 546 -9.31 22.12 -17.78
N LEU A 547 -9.28 22.12 -16.45
CA LEU A 547 -8.91 23.24 -15.60
C LEU A 547 -7.46 23.69 -15.83
N GLU A 548 -6.51 22.78 -16.07
CA GLU A 548 -5.12 23.12 -16.33
C GLU A 548 -4.92 23.94 -17.61
N ASN A 549 -5.79 23.79 -18.61
CA ASN A 549 -5.69 24.52 -19.87
C ASN A 549 -6.51 25.82 -19.90
N GLU A 550 -7.59 25.91 -19.12
CA GLU A 550 -8.47 27.09 -19.14
C GLU A 550 -8.30 28.09 -18.04
N LEU A 551 -7.89 27.61 -16.86
CA LEU A 551 -7.67 28.55 -15.79
C LEU A 551 -6.44 29.38 -16.18
N PRO A 552 -6.51 30.72 -16.07
CA PRO A 552 -5.36 31.57 -16.31
C PRO A 552 -4.16 31.07 -15.53
N GLU A 553 -2.92 31.23 -16.03
CA GLU A 553 -1.71 30.80 -15.31
C GLU A 553 -1.61 31.38 -13.88
N SER A 554 -2.24 32.54 -13.64
CA SER A 554 -2.36 33.17 -12.32
C SER A 554 -3.26 32.42 -11.32
N GLN A 555 -4.00 31.42 -11.78
CA GLN A 555 -4.89 30.54 -11.01
C GLN A 555 -4.35 29.10 -10.95
N SER A 556 -3.03 28.93 -10.90
CA SER A 556 -2.42 27.62 -10.64
C SER A 556 -2.94 27.04 -9.33
N PHE A 557 -3.31 25.76 -9.33
CA PHE A 557 -3.84 25.08 -8.16
C PHE A 557 -3.09 23.77 -7.89
N ARG A 558 -3.10 23.32 -6.63
CA ARG A 558 -2.62 21.98 -6.24
C ARG A 558 -3.79 21.10 -5.83
N ILE A 559 -3.67 19.80 -6.07
CA ILE A 559 -4.65 18.83 -5.56
C ILE A 559 -4.27 18.39 -4.15
N LEU A 560 -5.23 18.43 -3.23
CA LEU A 560 -5.06 17.95 -1.86
C LEU A 560 -5.16 16.42 -1.79
N ASN A 561 -4.32 15.80 -0.95
CA ASN A 561 -4.55 14.44 -0.49
C ASN A 561 -5.55 14.41 0.68
N GLU A 562 -5.98 13.20 1.08
CA GLU A 562 -7.00 13.04 2.12
C GLU A 562 -6.61 13.67 3.47
N THR A 563 -5.34 13.56 3.87
CA THR A 563 -4.83 14.14 5.14
C THR A 563 -4.86 15.67 5.09
N GLU A 564 -4.54 16.24 3.94
CA GLU A 564 -4.50 17.69 3.72
C GLU A 564 -5.90 18.27 3.66
N GLN A 565 -6.83 17.59 2.98
CA GLN A 565 -8.24 17.95 2.98
C GLN A 565 -8.79 17.95 4.42
N ASP A 566 -8.47 16.92 5.19
CA ASP A 566 -8.79 16.79 6.60
C ASP A 566 -8.26 17.93 7.46
N PHE A 567 -7.08 18.44 7.14
CA PHE A 567 -6.48 19.59 7.80
C PHE A 567 -7.23 20.87 7.43
N CYS A 568 -7.54 21.08 6.15
CA CYS A 568 -8.33 22.22 5.68
C CYS A 568 -9.74 22.25 6.30
N VAL A 569 -10.42 21.11 6.46
CA VAL A 569 -11.71 21.03 7.16
C VAL A 569 -11.57 21.41 8.64
N THR A 570 -10.43 21.07 9.27
CA THR A 570 -10.14 21.49 10.65
C THR A 570 -10.00 23.00 10.76
N ILE A 571 -9.23 23.61 9.85
CA ILE A 571 -9.05 25.07 9.81
C ILE A 571 -10.40 25.76 9.58
N ALA A 572 -11.18 25.29 8.60
CA ALA A 572 -12.49 25.84 8.29
C ALA A 572 -13.41 25.87 9.51
N ARG A 573 -13.46 24.76 10.28
CA ARG A 573 -14.24 24.69 11.52
C ARG A 573 -13.73 25.64 12.60
N ASN A 574 -12.42 25.82 12.72
CA ASN A 574 -11.82 26.71 13.73
C ASN A 574 -12.02 28.20 13.40
N ASN A 575 -12.23 28.53 12.12
CA ASN A 575 -12.51 29.89 11.65
C ASN A 575 -13.98 30.29 11.81
N CYS A 576 -14.87 29.34 12.14
CA CYS A 576 -16.28 29.58 12.44
C CYS A 576 -16.46 30.09 13.88
N VAL A 577 -17.38 31.04 14.05
CA VAL A 577 -17.65 31.70 15.36
C VAL A 577 -18.75 30.96 16.14
N GLU A 578 -19.42 30.01 15.51
CA GLU A 578 -20.51 29.23 16.07
C GLU A 578 -20.06 28.31 17.22
N THR A 579 -20.82 28.34 18.31
CA THR A 579 -20.49 27.62 19.56
C THR A 579 -20.74 26.11 19.50
N LYS A 580 -21.52 25.64 18.51
CA LYS A 580 -21.86 24.22 18.33
C LYS A 580 -21.76 23.81 16.87
N LEU A 581 -20.56 23.40 16.48
CA LEU A 581 -20.28 22.92 15.12
C LEU A 581 -20.41 21.40 15.01
N PRO A 582 -20.85 20.89 13.84
CA PRO A 582 -20.80 19.46 13.54
C PRO A 582 -19.38 18.90 13.64
N SER A 583 -19.27 17.59 13.82
CA SER A 583 -17.97 16.92 13.85
C SER A 583 -17.22 17.11 12.53
N LYS A 584 -15.88 17.12 12.57
CA LYS A 584 -15.03 17.22 11.38
C LYS A 584 -15.43 16.22 10.29
N LYS A 585 -15.69 14.96 10.68
CA LYS A 585 -16.11 13.89 9.78
C LYS A 585 -17.45 14.20 9.10
N GLN A 586 -18.39 14.79 9.85
CA GLN A 586 -19.69 15.18 9.32
C GLN A 586 -19.57 16.35 8.34
N CYS A 587 -18.79 17.38 8.69
CA CYS A 587 -18.55 18.51 7.80
C CYS A 587 -17.92 18.06 6.48
N LYS A 588 -16.88 17.22 6.54
CA LYS A 588 -16.23 16.65 5.35
C LYS A 588 -17.22 15.93 4.44
N LYS A 589 -18.02 15.02 5.01
CA LYS A 589 -19.04 14.27 4.26
C LYS A 589 -20.08 15.20 3.60
N TRP A 590 -20.56 16.21 4.31
CA TRP A 590 -21.53 17.16 3.75
C TRP A 590 -20.92 18.00 2.62
N ILE A 591 -19.67 18.45 2.76
CA ILE A 591 -18.94 19.18 1.71
C ILE A 591 -18.78 18.32 0.46
N GLU A 592 -18.33 17.07 0.60
CA GLU A 592 -18.20 16.12 -0.52
C GLU A 592 -19.55 15.90 -1.22
N THR A 593 -20.61 15.67 -0.44
CA THR A 593 -21.97 15.48 -0.97
C THR A 593 -22.47 16.73 -1.71
N ALA A 594 -22.17 17.93 -1.19
CA ALA A 594 -22.55 19.19 -1.83
C ALA A 594 -21.86 19.36 -3.18
N LYS A 595 -20.56 19.11 -3.25
CA LYS A 595 -19.80 19.17 -4.50
C LYS A 595 -20.28 18.13 -5.52
N GLN A 596 -20.59 16.91 -5.08
CA GLN A 596 -21.17 15.87 -5.94
C GLN A 596 -22.54 16.25 -6.50
N GLN A 597 -23.35 17.00 -5.75
CA GLN A 597 -24.62 17.58 -6.20
C GLN A 597 -24.45 18.91 -6.95
N CYS A 598 -23.22 19.35 -7.20
CA CYS A 598 -22.88 20.61 -7.84
C CYS A 598 -23.40 21.86 -7.10
N LEU A 599 -23.44 21.80 -5.77
CA LEU A 599 -23.88 22.89 -4.90
C LEU A 599 -22.69 23.65 -4.31
N SER A 600 -22.70 24.96 -4.47
CA SER A 600 -21.78 25.91 -3.83
C SER A 600 -22.30 26.32 -2.45
N PRO A 601 -21.47 26.96 -1.60
CA PRO A 601 -21.93 27.52 -0.33
C PRO A 601 -23.07 28.54 -0.46
N ASN A 602 -23.24 29.15 -1.64
CA ASN A 602 -24.29 30.15 -1.87
C ASN A 602 -25.65 29.54 -2.22
N ASP A 603 -25.67 28.27 -2.63
CA ASP A 603 -26.89 27.57 -3.04
C ASP A 603 -27.75 27.13 -1.83
N ASP A 604 -28.90 26.54 -2.13
CA ASP A 604 -29.73 25.87 -1.12
C ASP A 604 -29.11 24.51 -0.76
N LEU A 605 -28.69 24.37 0.50
CA LEU A 605 -28.02 23.19 1.04
C LEU A 605 -28.96 22.30 1.88
N SER A 606 -30.26 22.63 1.93
CA SER A 606 -31.26 21.93 2.74
C SER A 606 -31.43 20.45 2.35
N SER A 607 -31.12 20.09 1.11
CA SER A 607 -31.12 18.70 0.61
C SER A 607 -30.03 17.83 1.27
N ILE A 608 -29.00 18.43 1.86
CA ILE A 608 -27.84 17.75 2.44
C ILE A 608 -27.87 17.83 3.96
N SER A 609 -28.21 19.01 4.48
CA SER A 609 -28.31 19.24 5.92
C SER A 609 -29.18 20.45 6.22
N ASN A 610 -30.01 20.33 7.27
CA ASN A 610 -30.74 21.43 7.87
C ASN A 610 -29.95 22.17 8.97
N ASP A 611 -28.69 21.78 9.21
CA ASP A 611 -27.82 22.45 10.17
C ASP A 611 -27.39 23.81 9.62
N LEU A 612 -27.83 24.88 10.29
CA LEU A 612 -27.56 26.26 9.89
C LEU A 612 -26.07 26.61 9.82
N SER A 613 -25.22 25.89 10.57
CA SER A 613 -23.77 26.11 10.56
C SER A 613 -23.06 25.49 9.36
N PHE A 614 -23.72 24.58 8.62
CA PHE A 614 -23.09 23.91 7.48
C PHE A 614 -22.68 24.91 6.39
N LYS A 615 -23.54 25.87 6.09
CA LYS A 615 -23.26 26.92 5.10
C LYS A 615 -22.02 27.74 5.49
N THR A 616 -21.90 28.14 6.77
CA THR A 616 -20.73 28.86 7.27
C THR A 616 -19.46 28.03 7.16
N VAL A 617 -19.49 26.76 7.58
CA VAL A 617 -18.31 25.88 7.52
C VAL A 617 -17.89 25.59 6.08
N TYR A 618 -18.85 25.39 5.17
CA TYR A 618 -18.54 25.13 3.77
C TYR A 618 -17.96 26.37 3.09
N GLN A 619 -18.47 27.56 3.40
CA GLN A 619 -17.89 28.82 2.95
C GLN A 619 -16.45 28.98 3.49
N ALA A 620 -16.23 28.81 4.80
CA ALA A 620 -14.91 28.89 5.40
C ALA A 620 -13.93 27.87 4.81
N TYR A 621 -14.40 26.67 4.50
CA TYR A 621 -13.60 25.65 3.82
C TYR A 621 -13.20 26.06 2.41
N THR A 622 -14.15 26.61 1.65
CA THR A 622 -13.89 27.13 0.30
C THR A 622 -12.88 28.27 0.33
N ASP A 623 -12.93 29.13 1.36
CA ASP A 623 -11.99 30.24 1.53
C ASP A 623 -10.58 29.75 1.90
N VAL A 624 -10.49 28.73 2.77
CA VAL A 624 -9.23 28.04 3.06
C VAL A 624 -8.64 27.46 1.76
N LEU A 625 -9.42 26.74 0.96
CA LEU A 625 -8.91 26.18 -0.29
C LEU A 625 -8.38 27.27 -1.25
N LYS A 626 -9.06 28.41 -1.35
CA LYS A 626 -8.61 29.56 -2.15
C LYS A 626 -7.32 30.17 -1.61
N GLU A 627 -7.21 30.37 -0.29
CA GLU A 627 -6.02 30.93 0.36
C GLU A 627 -4.78 30.06 0.08
N TYR A 628 -4.96 28.74 0.14
CA TYR A 628 -3.90 27.77 -0.14
C TYR A 628 -3.75 27.45 -1.64
N GLN A 629 -4.47 28.13 -2.53
CA GLN A 629 -4.49 27.86 -3.97
C GLN A 629 -4.60 26.35 -4.28
N SER A 630 -5.56 25.70 -3.62
CA SER A 630 -5.71 24.25 -3.63
C SER A 630 -7.13 23.83 -4.02
N MET A 631 -7.25 22.64 -4.58
CA MET A 631 -8.51 21.97 -4.88
C MET A 631 -8.50 20.60 -4.20
N ASP A 632 -9.64 20.18 -3.66
CA ASP A 632 -9.80 18.77 -3.29
C ASP A 632 -10.21 17.92 -4.52
N PHE A 633 -10.38 16.62 -4.31
CA PHE A 633 -10.68 15.71 -5.40
C PHE A 633 -12.04 15.99 -6.07
N GLU A 634 -13.04 16.39 -5.27
CA GLU A 634 -14.39 16.71 -5.77
C GLU A 634 -14.43 18.07 -6.49
N ASP A 635 -13.56 19.01 -6.11
CA ASP A 635 -13.41 20.29 -6.81
C ASP A 635 -13.02 20.12 -8.27
N ILE A 636 -12.30 19.05 -8.63
CA ILE A 636 -11.90 18.81 -10.02
C ILE A 636 -13.15 18.75 -10.92
N LEU A 637 -14.19 18.04 -10.52
CA LEU A 637 -15.45 17.97 -11.26
C LEU A 637 -16.27 19.24 -11.08
N PHE A 638 -16.44 19.66 -9.82
CA PHE A 638 -17.30 20.79 -9.48
C PHE A 638 -16.85 22.09 -10.16
N GLN A 639 -15.56 22.42 -10.10
CA GLN A 639 -15.01 23.62 -10.73
C GLN A 639 -15.06 23.55 -12.26
N THR A 640 -14.88 22.36 -12.84
CA THR A 640 -15.01 22.18 -14.30
C THR A 640 -16.45 22.45 -14.75
N ILE A 641 -17.44 21.98 -14.00
CA ILE A 641 -18.86 22.26 -14.29
C ILE A 641 -19.15 23.75 -14.15
N GLN A 642 -18.67 24.39 -13.08
CA GLN A 642 -18.81 25.83 -12.86
C GLN A 642 -18.15 26.65 -13.99
N LEU A 643 -16.99 26.22 -14.48
CA LEU A 643 -16.32 26.81 -15.63
C LEU A 643 -17.21 26.72 -16.88
N PHE A 644 -17.77 25.54 -17.18
CA PHE A 644 -18.67 25.37 -18.32
C PHE A 644 -19.96 26.16 -18.22
N GLN A 645 -20.52 26.35 -17.03
CA GLN A 645 -21.72 27.16 -16.81
C GLN A 645 -21.46 28.67 -17.04
N LYS A 646 -20.23 29.14 -16.83
CA LYS A 646 -19.84 30.55 -17.04
C LYS A 646 -19.59 30.88 -18.50
N ILE A 647 -19.24 29.88 -19.32
CA ILE A 647 -19.03 30.08 -20.76
C ILE A 647 -20.40 30.08 -21.44
N LYS A 648 -20.80 31.23 -22.02
CA LYS A 648 -22.07 31.35 -22.75
C LYS A 648 -22.09 30.37 -23.94
N PRO A 649 -23.19 29.63 -24.18
CA PRO A 649 -23.34 28.88 -25.42
C PRO A 649 -23.33 29.86 -26.61
N PHE A 650 -22.54 29.54 -27.64
CA PHE A 650 -22.53 30.29 -28.89
C PHE A 650 -23.35 29.53 -29.93
N GLU A 651 -24.25 30.23 -30.61
CA GLU A 651 -24.99 29.66 -31.75
C GLU A 651 -24.08 29.63 -32.98
N LYS A 652 -23.88 28.42 -33.54
CA LYS A 652 -23.34 28.26 -34.88
C LYS A 652 -24.23 27.28 -35.64
N ASN A 653 -24.84 27.75 -36.74
CA ASN A 653 -25.70 26.98 -37.63
C ASN A 653 -26.97 26.37 -36.98
N GLY A 654 -27.65 27.11 -36.09
CA GLY A 654 -28.98 26.72 -35.59
C GLY A 654 -28.99 25.55 -34.60
N VAL A 655 -27.83 25.13 -34.09
CA VAL A 655 -27.71 24.12 -33.03
C VAL A 655 -27.10 24.76 -31.79
N ASN A 656 -27.85 24.74 -30.68
CA ASN A 656 -27.33 25.11 -29.35
C ASN A 656 -26.16 24.19 -29.01
N SER A 657 -24.94 24.74 -29.04
CA SER A 657 -23.71 23.98 -28.82
C SER A 657 -23.14 24.35 -27.45
N PHE A 658 -23.03 23.37 -26.54
CA PHE A 658 -22.36 23.57 -25.26
C PHE A 658 -20.84 23.79 -25.45
N PRO A 659 -20.15 24.52 -24.56
CA PRO A 659 -18.72 24.85 -24.69
C PRO A 659 -17.80 23.64 -24.91
N ILE A 660 -18.13 22.47 -24.35
CA ILE A 660 -17.42 21.19 -24.62
C ILE A 660 -17.33 20.88 -26.13
N PHE A 661 -18.35 21.24 -26.91
CA PHE A 661 -18.42 20.97 -28.35
C PHE A 661 -17.66 21.99 -29.23
N LEU A 662 -17.30 23.16 -28.69
CA LEU A 662 -16.50 24.17 -29.42
C LEU A 662 -14.99 23.95 -29.25
N TRP A 663 -14.61 23.23 -28.19
CA TRP A 663 -13.23 22.97 -27.82
C TRP A 663 -12.50 21.94 -28.67
N MET A 664 -13.24 20.92 -29.08
CA MET A 664 -12.80 20.00 -30.10
C MET A 664 -13.62 20.41 -31.32
N ASN A 665 -12.98 21.00 -32.31
CA ASN A 665 -13.59 21.60 -33.49
C ASN A 665 -14.31 20.59 -34.41
N ILE A 666 -14.88 19.50 -33.87
CA ILE A 666 -15.32 18.35 -34.64
C ILE A 666 -16.46 17.58 -33.94
N ARG A 667 -17.27 16.86 -34.73
CA ARG A 667 -18.29 15.87 -34.33
C ARG A 667 -17.70 14.85 -33.33
N ILE A 668 -17.89 15.06 -32.03
CA ILE A 668 -17.43 14.13 -31.00
C ILE A 668 -18.41 12.98 -30.87
N SER A 669 -17.93 11.75 -31.10
CA SER A 669 -18.62 10.54 -30.62
C SER A 669 -18.19 10.30 -29.18
N ILE A 670 -18.99 10.75 -28.20
CA ILE A 670 -18.72 10.48 -26.79
C ILE A 670 -19.14 9.05 -26.49
N ILE A 671 -18.18 8.21 -26.10
CA ILE A 671 -18.48 6.84 -25.66
C ILE A 671 -18.26 6.74 -24.17
N VAL A 672 -19.35 6.61 -23.42
CA VAL A 672 -19.34 6.41 -21.97
C VAL A 672 -19.46 4.93 -21.68
N SER A 673 -18.41 4.33 -21.11
CA SER A 673 -18.51 2.97 -20.60
C SER A 673 -18.98 2.96 -19.15
N ILE A 674 -20.29 2.78 -18.93
CA ILE A 674 -20.85 2.45 -17.62
C ILE A 674 -20.62 0.96 -17.37
N HIS A 675 -19.98 0.62 -16.24
CA HIS A 675 -19.76 -0.75 -15.79
C HIS A 675 -20.78 -1.14 -14.74
#